data_AF-A0A1E4RDW4-F1
#
_entry.id   AF-A0A1E4RDW4-F1
#
_cell.length_a   1.000
_cell.length_b   1.000
_cell.length_c   1.000
_cell.angle_alpha   90.00
_cell.angle_beta   90.00
_cell.angle_gamma   90.00
#
_symmetry.space_group_name_H-M   'P 1'
#
loop_
_entity.id
_entity.type
_entity.pdbx_description
1 polymer ?
#
loop_
_entity_poly.entity_id
_entity_poly.type
_entity_poly.pdbx_seq_one_letter_code
_entity_poly.pdbx_strand_id
1 'polypeptide(L)'
;MIRLPRLSEEIKQALNDKKKPVVSLESTIITHGLPFPQNLAMATEVEDVIRANGAIPATCAFIDGVPYVGLNGDQLNRLSEEAIHGKINKVSRRDIGYTMAQKQCGGTTIALTMILSNMAGIKVFATGGLGGVHKDAQLTMDVSADLTELGRTPVSVVCAGPKSILDIGLTMEYLETQGVFVGTYNEEGIPNIDVPGFYCRQSGIKSPYSFQTFKEAASIIHNQNNVMGLQSGNLMCIPPPVEFALSSDFINGIIEAANLEAKQKGISGKQLTPYLLSKIAQDTNGRSVECNVKFVLNNAKSASEIAKELLRLETNEITENVTFQPSTKLSKNKTIDQKVEHQDIVDTIIIGSIALDTISSLNSKTMNDSNPGKVSSSIGGVGYNTSLAYNYGSQSKLPLPTYRLITALGDDFAGHSIIKQLQDEKIDTSGIYISKEHRSAQYVSMHDKQGDLVVACADMNIVEQDFMIEHIKKELARGKPRQVMFDCNISPSAMNEIMEHIRNELPEAKLIIEPTSSPKSRRISQVSSSCLKTFPSNTILLITPTMNELESIYESFASRELFDDYDNWFPVLDSLGINSEFRDKINNLSRRHEIVKTMVERGTFQQSFQLLPYIPNILVKLGEHGVILISINKSIEDFKSIPTTSKYAPTFTLTSTGREFTEDNDQKQLGIVIQYFTIPKENEHLKIVNVTGAGDSFIGYLSSSMITGEDWLASEIANVEQEWAKWEGLYKSQLASGMSLCSSRAISQEIKKIT
;
A
#
# COMPACT_ATOMS: atom_id res chain seq x y z
N MET A 1 -7.75 -13.96 -26.29
CA MET A 1 -6.52 -14.75 -26.11
C MET A 1 -5.35 -13.88 -26.57
N ILE A 2 -4.54 -13.34 -25.66
CA ILE A 2 -3.36 -12.52 -26.00
C ILE A 2 -2.29 -13.45 -26.55
N ARG A 3 -1.78 -13.21 -27.77
CA ARG A 3 -0.65 -13.99 -28.31
C ARG A 3 0.65 -13.48 -27.70
N LEU A 4 1.26 -14.29 -26.83
CA LEU A 4 2.60 -14.03 -26.28
C LEU A 4 3.70 -14.19 -27.35
N PRO A 5 4.84 -13.50 -27.22
CA PRO A 5 5.98 -13.73 -28.11
C PRO A 5 6.52 -15.15 -27.99
N ARG A 6 7.14 -15.64 -29.07
CA ARG A 6 7.86 -16.91 -29.06
C ARG A 6 9.21 -16.73 -28.38
N LEU A 7 9.36 -17.32 -27.21
CA LEU A 7 10.63 -17.36 -26.48
C LEU A 7 11.46 -18.56 -26.95
N SER A 8 12.78 -18.40 -27.08
CA SER A 8 13.68 -19.55 -27.22
C SER A 8 13.68 -20.39 -25.93
N GLU A 9 14.03 -21.68 -26.03
CA GLU A 9 14.07 -22.56 -24.85
C GLU A 9 15.10 -22.08 -23.81
N GLU A 10 16.23 -21.53 -24.25
CA GLU A 10 17.25 -20.96 -23.37
C GLU A 10 16.68 -19.81 -22.51
N ILE A 11 15.89 -18.92 -23.13
CA ILE A 11 15.25 -17.79 -22.43
C ILE A 11 14.17 -18.28 -21.47
N LYS A 12 13.31 -19.20 -21.91
CA LYS A 12 12.28 -19.80 -21.03
C LYS A 12 12.92 -20.42 -19.79
N GLN A 13 13.99 -21.19 -19.98
CA GLN A 13 14.70 -21.82 -18.88
C GLN A 13 15.33 -20.79 -17.95
N ALA A 14 16.02 -19.78 -18.49
CA ALA A 14 16.67 -18.74 -17.68
C ALA A 14 15.68 -17.99 -16.77
N LEU A 15 14.53 -17.62 -17.32
CA LEU A 15 13.48 -16.89 -16.61
C LEU A 15 12.79 -17.76 -15.55
N ASN A 16 12.64 -19.06 -15.81
CA ASN A 16 12.04 -19.99 -14.86
C ASN A 16 13.00 -20.37 -13.73
N ASP A 17 14.24 -20.70 -14.07
CA ASP A 17 15.25 -21.15 -13.11
C ASP A 17 15.79 -20.00 -12.25
N LYS A 18 15.72 -18.75 -12.74
CA LYS A 18 16.26 -17.54 -12.10
C LYS A 18 17.73 -17.66 -11.66
N LYS A 19 18.53 -18.43 -12.41
CA LYS A 19 19.97 -18.65 -12.13
C LYS A 19 20.90 -17.76 -12.94
N LYS A 20 20.48 -17.36 -14.13
CA LYS A 20 21.24 -16.51 -15.03
C LYS A 20 20.37 -15.34 -15.46
N PRO A 21 20.91 -14.11 -15.43
CA PRO A 21 20.14 -12.95 -15.88
C PRO A 21 19.99 -12.98 -17.40
N VAL A 22 18.91 -12.37 -17.87
CA VAL A 22 18.63 -12.22 -19.30
C VAL A 22 18.75 -10.74 -19.67
N VAL A 23 19.46 -10.46 -20.77
CA VAL A 23 19.59 -9.12 -21.33
C VAL A 23 19.00 -9.12 -22.73
N SER A 24 17.98 -8.30 -22.96
CA SER A 24 17.37 -8.17 -24.28
C SER A 24 18.20 -7.27 -25.20
N LEU A 25 18.05 -7.48 -26.51
CA LEU A 25 18.71 -6.74 -27.58
C LEU A 25 17.70 -6.37 -28.67
N GLU A 26 17.84 -5.19 -29.26
CA GLU A 26 17.04 -4.80 -30.42
C GLU A 26 17.64 -5.32 -31.72
N SER A 27 16.81 -5.43 -32.76
CA SER A 27 17.26 -5.85 -34.10
C SER A 27 17.26 -4.72 -35.13
N THR A 28 16.82 -3.50 -34.80
CA THR A 28 16.96 -2.35 -35.73
C THR A 28 18.42 -2.00 -35.99
N ILE A 29 19.29 -2.16 -35.00
CA ILE A 29 20.73 -1.93 -35.18
C ILE A 29 21.35 -2.92 -36.20
N ILE A 30 20.81 -4.15 -36.25
CA ILE A 30 21.24 -5.21 -37.18
C ILE A 30 20.70 -4.94 -38.59
N THR A 31 19.43 -4.54 -38.68
CA THR A 31 18.70 -4.47 -39.96
C THR A 31 18.83 -3.11 -40.65
N HIS A 32 19.06 -2.03 -39.90
CA HIS A 32 19.06 -0.66 -40.41
C HIS A 32 20.24 0.19 -39.88
N GLY A 33 21.09 -0.37 -39.02
CA GLY A 33 22.19 0.35 -38.36
C GLY A 33 23.56 0.14 -38.99
N LEU A 34 23.87 -1.08 -39.47
CA LEU A 34 25.13 -1.44 -40.10
C LEU A 34 24.91 -2.23 -41.40
N PRO A 35 25.82 -2.14 -42.38
CA PRO A 35 25.76 -2.96 -43.58
C PRO A 35 26.15 -4.42 -43.28
N PHE A 36 25.77 -5.34 -44.16
CA PHE A 36 26.23 -6.72 -44.13
C PHE A 36 27.63 -6.85 -44.74
N PRO A 37 28.53 -7.70 -44.18
CA PRO A 37 28.35 -8.63 -43.05
C PRO A 37 28.62 -8.02 -41.66
N GLN A 38 28.93 -6.72 -41.57
CA GLN A 38 29.28 -6.08 -40.30
C GLN A 38 28.12 -6.11 -39.29
N ASN A 39 26.88 -6.05 -39.74
CA ASN A 39 25.70 -6.17 -38.89
C ASN A 39 25.61 -7.51 -38.15
N LEU A 40 25.82 -8.62 -38.86
CA LEU A 40 25.81 -9.97 -38.30
C LEU A 40 27.01 -10.17 -37.36
N ALA A 41 28.19 -9.73 -37.77
CA ALA A 41 29.39 -9.81 -36.96
C ALA A 41 29.21 -9.06 -35.63
N MET A 42 28.68 -7.83 -35.68
CA MET A 42 28.42 -7.03 -34.49
C MET A 42 27.31 -7.66 -33.62
N ALA A 43 26.22 -8.16 -34.21
CA ALA A 43 25.16 -8.83 -33.44
C ALA A 43 25.70 -10.05 -32.69
N THR A 44 26.51 -10.87 -33.36
CA THR A 44 27.16 -12.05 -32.76
C THR A 44 28.13 -11.63 -31.64
N GLU A 45 28.98 -10.63 -31.89
CA GLU A 45 29.93 -10.13 -30.89
C GLU A 45 29.23 -9.57 -29.65
N VAL A 46 28.09 -8.90 -29.81
CA VAL A 46 27.29 -8.40 -28.67
C VAL A 46 26.68 -9.56 -27.87
N GLU A 47 26.14 -10.58 -28.53
CA GLU A 47 25.65 -11.79 -27.85
C GLU A 47 26.77 -12.49 -27.07
N ASP A 48 27.96 -12.61 -27.67
CA ASP A 48 29.15 -13.19 -27.05
C ASP A 48 29.61 -12.39 -25.83
N VAL A 49 29.60 -11.05 -25.90
CA VAL A 49 29.91 -10.21 -24.74
C VAL A 49 28.94 -10.44 -23.59
N ILE A 50 27.63 -10.54 -23.86
CA ILE A 50 26.63 -10.81 -22.82
C ILE A 50 26.88 -12.18 -22.17
N ARG A 51 27.16 -13.19 -22.99
CA ARG A 51 27.49 -14.55 -22.54
C ARG A 51 28.76 -14.60 -21.70
N ALA A 52 29.82 -13.92 -22.15
CA ALA A 52 31.10 -13.84 -21.44
C ALA A 52 30.96 -13.14 -20.08
N ASN A 53 29.98 -12.25 -19.92
CA ASN A 53 29.67 -11.58 -18.66
C ASN A 53 28.63 -12.33 -17.81
N GLY A 54 28.28 -13.58 -18.16
CA GLY A 54 27.45 -14.46 -17.35
C GLY A 54 25.94 -14.26 -17.50
N ALA A 55 25.50 -13.50 -18.50
CA ALA A 55 24.10 -13.28 -18.84
C ALA A 55 23.71 -14.04 -20.12
N ILE A 56 22.41 -14.13 -20.40
CA ILE A 56 21.88 -14.75 -21.61
C ILE A 56 21.30 -13.66 -22.52
N PRO A 57 21.75 -13.55 -23.78
CA PRO A 57 21.23 -12.56 -24.72
C PRO A 57 19.86 -12.97 -25.27
N ALA A 58 18.95 -12.00 -25.40
CA ALA A 58 17.62 -12.17 -25.96
C ALA A 58 17.39 -11.17 -27.09
N THR A 59 17.91 -11.46 -28.28
CA THR A 59 17.65 -10.65 -29.48
C THR A 59 16.17 -10.74 -29.87
N CYS A 60 15.51 -9.58 -29.96
CA CYS A 60 14.09 -9.45 -30.27
C CYS A 60 13.89 -9.11 -31.76
N ALA A 61 13.02 -9.82 -32.47
CA ALA A 61 12.70 -9.54 -33.87
C ALA A 61 11.32 -10.09 -34.26
N PHE A 62 10.83 -9.68 -35.43
CA PHE A 62 9.73 -10.35 -36.11
C PHE A 62 10.28 -11.26 -37.21
N ILE A 63 9.84 -12.51 -37.23
CA ILE A 63 10.11 -13.46 -38.32
C ILE A 63 8.76 -13.92 -38.86
N ASP A 64 8.50 -13.64 -40.14
CA ASP A 64 7.24 -13.97 -40.82
C ASP A 64 5.98 -13.51 -40.05
N GLY A 65 6.03 -12.30 -39.47
CA GLY A 65 4.95 -11.70 -38.67
C GLY A 65 4.79 -12.26 -37.26
N VAL A 66 5.71 -13.10 -36.79
CA VAL A 66 5.69 -13.65 -35.42
C VAL A 66 6.75 -12.95 -34.58
N PRO A 67 6.40 -12.37 -33.41
CA PRO A 67 7.38 -11.80 -32.49
C PRO A 67 8.18 -12.90 -31.80
N TYR A 68 9.51 -12.79 -31.85
CA TYR A 68 10.47 -13.66 -31.15
C TYR A 68 11.27 -12.89 -30.12
N VAL A 69 11.63 -13.56 -29.04
CA VAL A 69 12.56 -13.11 -28.00
C VAL A 69 13.61 -14.20 -27.79
N GLY A 70 14.84 -13.91 -28.20
CA GLY A 70 15.91 -14.90 -28.35
C GLY A 70 15.85 -15.56 -29.73
N LEU A 71 16.66 -15.06 -30.67
CA LEU A 71 16.84 -15.66 -31.99
C LEU A 71 17.90 -16.77 -31.94
N ASN A 72 17.74 -17.78 -32.78
CA ASN A 72 18.83 -18.72 -33.06
C ASN A 72 19.75 -18.18 -34.19
N GLY A 73 20.89 -18.84 -34.39
CA GLY A 73 21.88 -18.43 -35.40
C GLY A 73 21.30 -18.33 -36.82
N ASP A 74 20.46 -19.28 -37.22
CA ASP A 74 19.82 -19.27 -38.55
C ASP A 74 18.86 -18.08 -38.73
N GLN A 75 18.07 -17.78 -37.69
CA GLN A 75 17.15 -16.63 -37.68
C GLN A 75 17.92 -15.31 -37.70
N LEU A 76 19.02 -15.22 -36.96
CA LEU A 76 19.88 -14.03 -36.91
C LEU A 76 20.58 -13.79 -38.26
N ASN A 77 21.10 -14.85 -38.88
CA ASN A 77 21.68 -14.83 -40.23
C ASN A 77 20.64 -14.39 -41.25
N ARG A 78 19.46 -15.02 -41.24
CA ARG A 78 18.35 -14.67 -42.14
C ARG A 78 17.95 -13.20 -42.01
N LEU A 79 17.81 -12.70 -40.78
CA LEU A 79 17.47 -11.30 -40.54
C LEU A 79 18.57 -10.34 -41.02
N SER A 80 19.84 -10.73 -40.92
CA SER A 80 20.97 -9.91 -41.37
C SER A 80 21.11 -9.88 -42.91
N GLU A 81 20.86 -11.00 -43.59
CA GLU A 81 20.88 -11.12 -45.05
C GLU A 81 19.68 -10.42 -45.70
N GLU A 82 18.46 -10.64 -45.18
CA GLU A 82 17.23 -10.02 -45.71
C GLU A 82 17.27 -8.48 -45.63
N ALA A 83 18.07 -7.91 -44.72
CA ALA A 83 18.29 -6.48 -44.60
C ALA A 83 18.91 -5.87 -45.88
N ILE A 84 19.79 -6.62 -46.56
CA ILE A 84 20.45 -6.20 -47.82
C ILE A 84 19.42 -6.02 -48.94
N HIS A 85 18.39 -6.88 -48.95
CA HIS A 85 17.39 -6.92 -50.00
C HIS A 85 16.25 -5.90 -49.81
N GLY A 86 16.31 -5.07 -48.76
CA GLY A 86 15.34 -4.00 -48.49
C GLY A 86 13.93 -4.49 -48.12
N LYS A 87 13.78 -5.76 -47.71
CA LYS A 87 12.49 -6.42 -47.44
C LYS A 87 12.17 -6.56 -45.94
N ILE A 88 12.90 -5.86 -45.06
CA ILE A 88 12.66 -5.91 -43.61
C ILE A 88 11.94 -4.65 -43.16
N ASN A 89 10.86 -4.82 -42.40
CA ASN A 89 10.15 -3.69 -41.81
C ASN A 89 10.90 -3.17 -40.57
N LYS A 90 10.96 -1.85 -40.38
CA LYS A 90 11.40 -1.26 -39.11
C LYS A 90 10.17 -1.12 -38.21
N VAL A 91 10.14 -1.87 -37.12
CA VAL A 91 8.91 -2.09 -36.35
C VAL A 91 8.99 -1.38 -35.00
N SER A 92 8.17 -0.34 -34.83
CA SER A 92 7.87 0.31 -33.56
C SER A 92 6.49 -0.09 -33.05
N ARG A 93 6.01 0.50 -31.94
CA ARG A 93 4.71 0.17 -31.32
C ARG A 93 3.54 0.19 -32.32
N ARG A 94 3.48 1.19 -33.21
CA ARG A 94 2.38 1.34 -34.18
C ARG A 94 2.43 0.34 -35.34
N ASP A 95 3.59 -0.26 -35.59
CA ASP A 95 3.85 -1.10 -36.76
C ASP A 95 3.58 -2.59 -36.49
N ILE A 96 3.35 -2.97 -35.22
CA ILE A 96 3.14 -4.35 -34.77
C ILE A 96 2.01 -5.03 -35.58
N GLY A 97 0.82 -4.42 -35.58
CA GLY A 97 -0.36 -5.01 -36.23
C GLY A 97 -0.17 -5.22 -37.73
N TYR A 98 0.46 -4.26 -38.41
CA TYR A 98 0.75 -4.36 -39.85
C TYR A 98 1.76 -5.47 -40.14
N THR A 99 2.87 -5.52 -39.39
CA THR A 99 3.93 -6.53 -39.56
C THR A 99 3.39 -7.94 -39.35
N MET A 100 2.53 -8.13 -38.34
CA MET A 100 1.85 -9.40 -38.08
C MET A 100 0.88 -9.77 -39.21
N ALA A 101 0.05 -8.82 -39.66
CA ALA A 101 -0.95 -9.06 -40.71
C ALA A 101 -0.31 -9.44 -42.05
N GLN A 102 0.81 -8.79 -42.39
CA GLN A 102 1.55 -9.02 -43.64
C GLN A 102 2.57 -10.16 -43.56
N LYS A 103 2.70 -10.80 -42.39
CA LYS A 103 3.69 -11.86 -42.16
C LYS A 103 5.12 -11.43 -42.56
N GLN A 104 5.50 -10.21 -42.22
CA GLN A 104 6.80 -9.65 -42.59
C GLN A 104 7.87 -9.97 -41.54
N CYS A 105 9.12 -10.13 -42.00
CA CYS A 105 10.28 -10.00 -41.12
C CYS A 105 10.46 -8.53 -40.74
N GLY A 106 10.89 -8.29 -39.50
CA GLY A 106 10.98 -6.94 -38.97
C GLY A 106 12.00 -6.77 -37.86
N GLY A 107 12.80 -5.71 -37.97
CA GLY A 107 13.70 -5.27 -36.92
C GLY A 107 12.94 -4.45 -35.88
N THR A 108 13.03 -4.79 -34.60
CA THR A 108 12.36 -4.06 -33.51
C THR A 108 13.16 -2.83 -33.13
N THR A 109 12.49 -1.68 -32.93
CA THR A 109 13.11 -0.50 -32.33
C THR A 109 13.24 -0.66 -30.82
N ILE A 110 13.83 0.31 -30.11
CA ILE A 110 13.86 0.35 -28.65
C ILE A 110 12.45 0.18 -28.07
N ALA A 111 11.49 1.00 -28.50
CA ALA A 111 10.10 0.90 -28.01
C ALA A 111 9.53 -0.53 -28.11
N LEU A 112 9.65 -1.17 -29.27
CA LEU A 112 9.09 -2.51 -29.44
C LEU A 112 9.89 -3.58 -28.69
N THR A 113 11.20 -3.44 -28.61
CA THR A 113 12.05 -4.34 -27.84
C THR A 113 11.66 -4.30 -26.37
N MET A 114 11.42 -3.11 -25.80
CA MET A 114 10.91 -2.97 -24.44
C MET A 114 9.58 -3.71 -24.23
N ILE A 115 8.61 -3.54 -25.15
CA ILE A 115 7.32 -4.23 -25.07
C ILE A 115 7.53 -5.76 -25.04
N LEU A 116 8.32 -6.30 -25.96
CA LEU A 116 8.57 -7.74 -26.05
C LEU A 116 9.33 -8.26 -24.84
N SER A 117 10.32 -7.51 -24.34
CA SER A 117 11.08 -7.82 -23.13
C SER A 117 10.17 -7.88 -21.91
N ASN A 118 9.30 -6.89 -21.72
CA ASN A 118 8.35 -6.88 -20.61
C ASN A 118 7.34 -8.04 -20.71
N MET A 119 6.81 -8.32 -21.90
CA MET A 119 5.94 -9.48 -22.13
C MET A 119 6.64 -10.82 -21.85
N ALA A 120 7.96 -10.87 -22.02
CA ALA A 120 8.79 -12.03 -21.70
C ALA A 120 9.27 -12.05 -20.24
N GLY A 121 9.09 -10.99 -19.45
CA GLY A 121 9.61 -10.88 -18.08
C GLY A 121 11.09 -10.50 -17.99
N ILE A 122 11.68 -9.96 -19.06
CA ILE A 122 13.07 -9.47 -19.11
C ILE A 122 13.11 -8.00 -18.70
N LYS A 123 13.92 -7.68 -17.68
CA LYS A 123 13.95 -6.34 -17.07
C LYS A 123 15.05 -5.41 -17.59
N VAL A 124 16.08 -5.95 -18.24
CA VAL A 124 17.24 -5.17 -18.72
C VAL A 124 17.38 -5.33 -20.24
N PHE A 125 17.63 -4.20 -20.91
CA PHE A 125 17.76 -4.09 -22.36
C PHE A 125 19.01 -3.26 -22.70
N ALA A 126 19.91 -3.81 -23.50
CA ALA A 126 21.06 -3.08 -24.04
C ALA A 126 20.83 -2.62 -25.48
N THR A 127 21.17 -1.36 -25.77
CA THR A 127 21.17 -0.79 -27.13
C THR A 127 22.36 0.16 -27.30
N GLY A 128 22.59 0.65 -28.52
CA GLY A 128 23.58 1.68 -28.79
C GLY A 128 23.18 3.03 -28.19
N GLY A 129 22.05 3.59 -28.61
CA GLY A 129 21.65 4.93 -28.19
C GLY A 129 20.17 5.19 -28.36
N LEU A 130 19.61 5.99 -27.47
CA LEU A 130 18.18 6.25 -27.40
C LEU A 130 17.70 7.07 -28.61
N GLY A 131 16.49 6.80 -29.09
CA GLY A 131 15.74 7.80 -29.86
C GLY A 131 15.40 9.02 -29.00
N GLY A 132 14.76 10.03 -29.56
CA GLY A 132 14.42 11.20 -28.75
C GLY A 132 13.68 12.27 -29.51
N VAL A 133 13.73 13.47 -28.96
CA VAL A 133 13.16 14.66 -29.58
C VAL A 133 14.11 15.12 -30.68
N HIS A 134 13.63 15.23 -31.92
CA HIS A 134 14.45 15.74 -33.02
C HIS A 134 14.69 17.25 -32.89
N LYS A 135 15.76 17.75 -33.52
CA LYS A 135 15.95 19.20 -33.66
C LYS A 135 14.75 19.80 -34.38
N ASP A 136 14.29 20.96 -33.91
CA ASP A 136 13.07 21.66 -34.37
C ASP A 136 11.73 20.94 -34.07
N ALA A 137 11.69 19.96 -33.16
CA ALA A 137 10.46 19.25 -32.79
C ALA A 137 9.36 20.14 -32.19
N GLN A 138 9.69 21.31 -31.65
CA GLN A 138 8.70 22.32 -31.24
C GLN A 138 7.84 22.83 -32.42
N LEU A 139 8.31 22.64 -33.66
CA LEU A 139 7.57 22.96 -34.89
C LEU A 139 7.05 21.69 -35.58
N THR A 140 7.88 20.64 -35.64
CA THR A 140 7.60 19.43 -36.44
C THR A 140 6.87 18.34 -35.67
N MET A 141 6.94 18.38 -34.34
CA MET A 141 6.50 17.32 -33.41
C MET A 141 7.14 15.95 -33.69
N ASP A 142 8.33 15.93 -34.31
CA ASP A 142 9.08 14.70 -34.58
C ASP A 142 9.76 14.19 -33.29
N VAL A 143 9.03 13.36 -32.54
CA VAL A 143 9.45 12.79 -31.26
C VAL A 143 9.40 11.27 -31.34
N SER A 144 10.49 10.61 -30.97
CA SER A 144 10.55 9.14 -30.98
C SER A 144 9.55 8.52 -30.01
N ALA A 145 8.86 7.48 -30.47
CA ALA A 145 7.99 6.64 -29.63
C ALA A 145 8.75 5.95 -28.48
N ASP A 146 10.08 5.86 -28.56
CA ASP A 146 10.93 5.30 -27.50
C ASP A 146 10.74 6.04 -26.17
N LEU A 147 10.54 7.37 -26.19
CA LEU A 147 10.39 8.17 -24.96
C LEU A 147 9.06 7.88 -24.26
N THR A 148 7.97 7.82 -25.02
CA THR A 148 6.66 7.45 -24.47
C THR A 148 6.63 5.99 -24.01
N GLU A 149 7.38 5.10 -24.67
CA GLU A 149 7.48 3.71 -24.24
C GLU A 149 8.23 3.57 -22.91
N LEU A 150 9.32 4.34 -22.72
CA LEU A 150 10.00 4.43 -21.43
C LEU A 150 9.05 4.87 -20.32
N GLY A 151 8.08 5.75 -20.58
CA GLY A 151 7.05 6.11 -19.58
C GLY A 151 6.02 5.02 -19.27
N ARG A 152 5.97 3.93 -20.05
CA ARG A 152 4.87 2.93 -20.02
C ARG A 152 5.31 1.51 -19.72
N THR A 153 6.59 1.19 -19.91
CA THR A 153 7.08 -0.18 -19.85
C THR A 153 8.27 -0.28 -18.89
N PRO A 154 8.19 -1.10 -17.82
CA PRO A 154 9.19 -1.20 -16.75
C PRO A 154 10.40 -2.05 -17.16
N VAL A 155 11.08 -1.61 -18.22
CA VAL A 155 12.33 -2.20 -18.73
C VAL A 155 13.41 -1.12 -18.66
N SER A 156 14.54 -1.46 -18.04
CA SER A 156 15.69 -0.57 -17.92
C SER A 156 16.53 -0.64 -19.19
N VAL A 157 16.64 0.49 -19.88
CA VAL A 157 17.38 0.66 -21.12
C VAL A 157 18.78 1.17 -20.81
N VAL A 158 19.79 0.41 -21.21
CA VAL A 158 21.21 0.72 -21.05
C VAL A 158 21.75 1.17 -22.41
N CYS A 159 22.19 2.43 -22.52
CA CYS A 159 22.67 2.99 -23.78
C CYS A 159 23.68 4.13 -23.60
N ALA A 160 24.29 4.61 -24.68
CA ALA A 160 25.23 5.75 -24.67
C ALA A 160 24.52 7.12 -24.69
N GLY A 161 23.35 7.23 -24.05
CA GLY A 161 22.47 8.41 -24.09
C GLY A 161 21.70 8.56 -25.41
N PRO A 162 21.00 9.69 -25.62
CA PRO A 162 20.30 9.98 -26.87
C PRO A 162 21.29 10.15 -28.03
N LYS A 163 20.90 9.71 -29.23
CA LYS A 163 21.71 9.88 -30.45
C LYS A 163 22.06 11.35 -30.66
N SER A 164 23.32 11.65 -30.99
CA SER A 164 23.85 13.02 -31.12
C SER A 164 23.18 13.90 -32.18
N ILE A 165 22.41 13.31 -33.09
CA ILE A 165 21.62 14.02 -34.11
C ILE A 165 20.33 14.63 -33.55
N LEU A 166 19.96 14.31 -32.31
CA LEU A 166 18.73 14.71 -31.62
C LEU A 166 18.95 15.96 -30.76
N ASP A 167 17.86 16.52 -30.25
CA ASP A 167 17.89 17.53 -29.20
C ASP A 167 17.91 16.86 -27.83
N ILE A 168 19.10 16.80 -27.21
CA ILE A 168 19.30 16.13 -25.92
C ILE A 168 18.56 16.87 -24.81
N GLY A 169 18.54 18.21 -24.83
CA GLY A 169 17.86 19.03 -23.82
C GLY A 169 16.36 18.76 -23.80
N LEU A 170 15.70 18.90 -24.96
CA LEU A 170 14.26 18.59 -25.08
C LEU A 170 13.96 17.12 -24.81
N THR A 171 14.88 16.21 -25.10
CA THR A 171 14.72 14.79 -24.76
C THR A 171 14.69 14.57 -23.24
N MET A 172 15.54 15.27 -22.47
CA MET A 172 15.52 15.16 -21.00
C MET A 172 14.22 15.71 -20.40
N GLU A 173 13.76 16.88 -20.85
CA GLU A 173 12.49 17.48 -20.43
C GLU A 173 11.28 16.57 -20.72
N TYR A 174 11.29 15.91 -21.89
CA TYR A 174 10.24 14.97 -22.25
C TYR A 174 10.26 13.73 -21.34
N LEU A 175 11.45 13.20 -21.03
CA LEU A 175 11.60 12.04 -20.14
C LEU A 175 11.20 12.36 -18.70
N GLU A 176 11.51 13.56 -18.20
CA GLU A 176 11.00 14.05 -16.92
C GLU A 176 9.46 14.06 -16.92
N THR A 177 8.85 14.63 -17.96
CA THR A 177 7.40 14.66 -18.11
C THR A 177 6.77 13.26 -18.16
N GLN A 178 7.47 12.27 -18.73
CA GLN A 178 7.04 10.88 -18.77
C GLN A 178 7.33 10.09 -17.48
N GLY A 179 7.93 10.71 -16.46
CA GLY A 179 8.27 10.05 -15.20
C GLY A 179 9.35 8.98 -15.36
N VAL A 180 10.29 9.17 -16.30
CA VAL A 180 11.37 8.23 -16.58
C VAL A 180 12.61 8.63 -15.78
N PHE A 181 13.14 7.70 -14.98
CA PHE A 181 14.43 7.90 -14.33
C PHE A 181 15.55 7.95 -15.37
N VAL A 182 16.42 8.97 -15.27
CA VAL A 182 17.63 9.10 -16.09
C VAL A 182 18.85 9.21 -15.19
N GLY A 183 19.78 8.26 -15.31
CA GLY A 183 21.02 8.22 -14.55
C GLY A 183 22.23 7.96 -15.44
N THR A 184 23.34 8.66 -15.20
CA THR A 184 24.60 8.43 -15.93
C THR A 184 25.64 7.72 -15.06
N TYR A 185 26.31 6.71 -15.63
CA TYR A 185 27.42 6.02 -14.97
C TYR A 185 28.60 6.97 -14.75
N ASN A 186 29.01 7.12 -13.50
CA ASN A 186 29.95 8.14 -13.03
C ASN A 186 30.97 7.53 -12.06
N GLU A 187 31.80 6.62 -12.57
CA GLU A 187 32.81 5.91 -11.78
C GLU A 187 33.82 6.85 -11.10
N GLU A 188 34.10 8.00 -11.72
CA GLU A 188 35.05 9.00 -11.22
C GLU A 188 34.42 9.98 -10.21
N GLY A 189 33.11 9.90 -9.99
CA GLY A 189 32.41 10.79 -9.06
C GLY A 189 32.44 12.27 -9.48
N ILE A 190 32.46 12.54 -10.79
CA ILE A 190 32.47 13.89 -11.35
C ILE A 190 31.18 14.63 -10.95
N PRO A 191 31.25 15.77 -10.24
CA PRO A 191 30.07 16.55 -9.92
C PRO A 191 29.39 17.08 -11.20
N ASN A 192 28.06 17.05 -11.24
CA ASN A 192 27.27 17.52 -12.39
C ASN A 192 27.69 16.88 -13.72
N ILE A 193 27.83 15.55 -13.73
CA ILE A 193 28.13 14.79 -14.95
C ILE A 193 27.06 15.04 -16.03
N ASP A 194 27.50 15.11 -17.28
CA ASP A 194 26.59 15.27 -18.41
C ASP A 194 25.95 13.93 -18.78
N VAL A 195 24.75 13.98 -19.35
CA VAL A 195 24.25 12.86 -20.15
C VAL A 195 25.20 12.67 -21.34
N PRO A 196 25.66 11.44 -21.66
CA PRO A 196 26.51 11.21 -22.82
C PRO A 196 25.78 11.54 -24.11
N GLY A 197 26.49 12.16 -25.05
CA GLY A 197 25.98 12.56 -26.36
C GLY A 197 26.27 11.52 -27.44
N PHE A 198 26.00 10.24 -27.16
CA PHE A 198 26.26 9.09 -28.06
C PHE A 198 27.74 8.85 -28.38
N TYR A 199 28.34 9.67 -29.24
CA TYR A 199 29.77 9.60 -29.56
C TYR A 199 30.67 10.28 -28.52
N CYS A 200 30.09 11.17 -27.70
CA CYS A 200 30.79 12.03 -26.77
C CYS A 200 30.42 11.71 -25.32
N ARG A 201 31.40 11.86 -24.42
CA ARG A 201 31.15 11.76 -22.98
C ARG A 201 30.47 13.02 -22.42
N GLN A 202 30.73 14.20 -23.00
CA GLN A 202 30.05 15.45 -22.64
C GLN A 202 29.06 15.89 -23.75
N SER A 203 27.77 16.00 -23.41
CA SER A 203 26.77 16.56 -24.32
C SER A 203 26.52 18.06 -24.12
N GLY A 204 26.97 18.62 -22.99
CA GLY A 204 26.58 19.95 -22.53
C GLY A 204 25.27 19.96 -21.72
N ILE A 205 24.58 18.82 -21.59
CA ILE A 205 23.33 18.68 -20.82
C ILE A 205 23.59 17.86 -19.56
N LYS A 206 23.19 18.39 -18.41
CA LYS A 206 23.40 17.76 -17.10
C LYS A 206 22.50 16.54 -16.92
N SER A 207 23.08 15.46 -16.41
CA SER A 207 22.34 14.27 -16.02
C SER A 207 21.56 14.55 -14.74
N PRO A 208 20.24 14.25 -14.67
CA PRO A 208 19.45 14.46 -13.45
C PRO A 208 19.99 13.68 -12.26
N TYR A 209 20.42 12.45 -12.51
CA TYR A 209 21.06 11.57 -11.52
C TYR A 209 22.34 10.94 -12.08
N SER A 210 23.15 10.37 -11.21
CA SER A 210 24.30 9.54 -11.58
C SER A 210 24.43 8.36 -10.63
N PHE A 211 25.07 7.28 -11.08
CA PHE A 211 25.40 6.12 -10.26
C PHE A 211 26.86 5.72 -10.48
N GLN A 212 27.55 5.28 -9.43
CA GLN A 212 28.98 4.97 -9.47
C GLN A 212 29.26 3.48 -9.69
N THR A 213 28.27 2.62 -9.42
CA THR A 213 28.44 1.16 -9.56
C THR A 213 27.23 0.51 -10.22
N PHE A 214 27.42 -0.64 -10.88
CA PHE A 214 26.31 -1.40 -11.45
C PHE A 214 25.38 -2.01 -10.39
N LYS A 215 25.89 -2.25 -9.18
CA LYS A 215 25.07 -2.63 -8.02
C LYS A 215 24.13 -1.50 -7.60
N GLU A 216 24.59 -0.26 -7.62
CA GLU A 216 23.75 0.91 -7.37
C GLU A 216 22.68 1.07 -8.45
N ALA A 217 23.06 0.94 -9.73
CA ALA A 217 22.10 0.94 -10.84
C ALA A 217 21.03 -0.17 -10.68
N ALA A 218 21.45 -1.39 -10.33
CA ALA A 218 20.53 -2.49 -10.05
C ALA A 218 19.62 -2.20 -8.85
N SER A 219 20.14 -1.58 -7.79
CA SER A 219 19.35 -1.16 -6.62
C SER A 219 18.31 -0.09 -7.00
N ILE A 220 18.67 0.88 -7.85
CA ILE A 220 17.73 1.88 -8.38
C ILE A 220 16.60 1.19 -9.16
N ILE A 221 16.95 0.27 -10.06
CA ILE A 221 15.98 -0.50 -10.86
C ILE A 221 15.07 -1.33 -9.94
N HIS A 222 15.66 -2.04 -8.99
CA HIS A 222 14.94 -2.86 -8.03
C HIS A 222 13.97 -2.01 -7.19
N ASN A 223 14.44 -0.89 -6.65
CA ASN A 223 13.60 -0.01 -5.85
C ASN A 223 12.48 0.62 -6.67
N GLN A 224 12.74 1.02 -7.92
CA GLN A 224 11.72 1.60 -8.78
C GLN A 224 10.68 0.57 -9.24
N ASN A 225 11.14 -0.55 -9.79
CA ASN A 225 10.28 -1.50 -10.50
C ASN A 225 9.72 -2.59 -9.56
N ASN A 226 10.49 -3.03 -8.57
CA ASN A 226 10.09 -4.12 -7.66
C ASN A 226 9.54 -3.60 -6.33
N VAL A 227 10.17 -2.58 -5.73
CA VAL A 227 9.73 -2.05 -4.42
C VAL A 227 8.57 -1.06 -4.58
N MET A 228 8.70 -0.05 -5.44
CA MET A 228 7.65 0.95 -5.71
C MET A 228 6.63 0.51 -6.77
N GLY A 229 6.93 -0.57 -7.50
CA GLY A 229 6.03 -1.12 -8.53
C GLY A 229 5.73 -0.18 -9.70
N LEU A 230 6.62 0.79 -9.99
CA LEU A 230 6.38 1.74 -11.08
C LEU A 230 6.40 1.03 -12.43
N GLN A 231 5.56 1.51 -13.35
CA GLN A 231 5.45 0.96 -14.70
C GLN A 231 6.31 1.70 -15.73
N SER A 232 7.05 2.73 -15.32
CA SER A 232 8.04 3.39 -16.15
C SER A 232 9.37 2.65 -16.13
N GLY A 233 10.08 2.67 -17.25
CA GLY A 233 11.43 2.17 -17.39
C GLY A 233 12.46 3.12 -16.77
N ASN A 234 13.72 2.74 -16.93
CA ASN A 234 14.88 3.54 -16.53
C ASN A 234 15.77 3.74 -17.73
N LEU A 235 16.36 4.92 -17.85
CA LEU A 235 17.45 5.19 -18.78
C LEU A 235 18.78 5.19 -18.02
N MET A 236 19.57 4.15 -18.24
CA MET A 236 20.92 4.01 -17.68
C MET A 236 21.94 4.39 -18.76
N CYS A 237 22.44 5.62 -18.66
CA CYS A 237 23.39 6.19 -19.60
C CYS A 237 24.81 5.74 -19.28
N ILE A 238 25.45 5.03 -20.21
CA ILE A 238 26.84 4.57 -20.10
C ILE A 238 27.70 5.39 -21.08
N PRO A 239 28.60 6.26 -20.60
CA PRO A 239 29.45 7.04 -21.49
C PRO A 239 30.34 6.16 -22.37
N PRO A 240 30.62 6.55 -23.63
CA PRO A 240 31.52 5.80 -24.50
C PRO A 240 32.93 5.68 -23.88
N PRO A 241 33.66 4.58 -24.09
CA PRO A 241 35.00 4.42 -23.53
C PRO A 241 35.92 5.56 -23.96
N VAL A 242 36.76 6.05 -23.04
CA VAL A 242 37.57 7.28 -23.24
C VAL A 242 38.42 7.22 -24.50
N GLU A 243 39.01 6.05 -24.80
CA GLU A 243 39.88 5.82 -25.96
C GLU A 243 39.16 5.97 -27.31
N PHE A 244 37.84 5.72 -27.34
CA PHE A 244 37.03 5.74 -28.56
C PHE A 244 36.06 6.93 -28.61
N ALA A 245 35.90 7.65 -27.51
CA ALA A 245 35.03 8.82 -27.44
C ALA A 245 35.54 9.93 -28.37
N LEU A 246 34.63 10.55 -29.11
CA LEU A 246 34.92 11.70 -29.94
C LEU A 246 34.78 12.98 -29.10
N SER A 247 35.55 14.02 -29.41
CA SER A 247 35.36 15.33 -28.76
C SER A 247 34.07 15.99 -29.24
N SER A 248 33.38 16.68 -28.32
CA SER A 248 32.10 17.33 -28.60
C SER A 248 32.23 18.38 -29.71
N ASP A 249 33.29 19.20 -29.70
CA ASP A 249 33.53 20.21 -30.73
C ASP A 249 33.71 19.61 -32.13
N PHE A 250 34.43 18.47 -32.21
CA PHE A 250 34.68 17.81 -33.48
C PHE A 250 33.40 17.24 -34.09
N ILE A 251 32.59 16.54 -33.28
CA ILE A 251 31.39 15.88 -33.80
C ILE A 251 30.24 16.86 -34.03
N ASN A 252 30.10 17.90 -33.20
CA ASN A 252 29.01 18.85 -33.31
C ASN A 252 29.08 19.62 -34.63
N GLY A 253 30.27 20.08 -35.05
CA GLY A 253 30.47 20.73 -36.34
C GLY A 253 30.07 19.84 -37.53
N ILE A 254 30.40 18.54 -37.46
CA ILE A 254 30.03 17.55 -38.49
C ILE A 254 28.50 17.34 -38.51
N ILE A 255 27.87 17.22 -37.34
CA ILE A 255 26.41 17.01 -37.23
C ILE A 255 25.65 18.23 -37.74
N GLU A 256 26.10 19.45 -37.44
CA GLU A 256 25.49 20.68 -37.92
C GLU A 256 25.58 20.81 -39.44
N ALA A 257 26.76 20.53 -40.01
CA ALA A 257 26.95 20.51 -41.46
C ALA A 257 26.04 19.45 -42.13
N ALA A 258 25.97 18.25 -41.58
CA ALA A 258 25.13 17.16 -42.09
C ALA A 258 23.62 17.51 -42.04
N ASN A 259 23.17 18.16 -40.97
CA ASN A 259 21.78 18.63 -40.85
C ASN A 259 21.45 19.74 -41.85
N LEU A 260 22.36 20.69 -42.05
CA LEU A 260 22.18 21.75 -43.04
C LEU A 260 22.08 21.17 -44.45
N GLU A 261 22.93 20.20 -44.78
CA GLU A 261 22.91 19.51 -46.08
C GLU A 261 21.63 18.69 -46.26
N ALA A 262 21.17 17.97 -45.23
CA ALA A 262 19.91 17.22 -45.28
C ALA A 262 18.72 18.15 -45.57
N LYS A 263 18.69 19.33 -44.92
CA LYS A 263 17.66 20.36 -45.13
C LYS A 263 17.69 20.92 -46.55
N GLN A 264 18.88 21.20 -47.11
CA GLN A 264 19.04 21.65 -48.49
C GLN A 264 18.57 20.59 -49.50
N LYS A 265 18.75 19.30 -49.19
CA LYS A 265 18.31 18.16 -50.02
C LYS A 265 16.85 17.75 -49.78
N GLY A 266 16.13 18.38 -48.85
CA GLY A 266 14.75 18.06 -48.52
C GLY A 266 14.56 16.69 -47.85
N ILE A 267 15.61 16.11 -47.26
CA ILE A 267 15.55 14.81 -46.59
C ILE A 267 14.91 14.98 -45.21
N SER A 268 13.83 14.23 -44.95
CA SER A 268 13.03 14.39 -43.73
C SER A 268 12.39 13.08 -43.26
N GLY A 269 11.78 13.10 -42.07
CA GLY A 269 11.08 11.97 -41.47
C GLY A 269 11.96 10.71 -41.33
N LYS A 270 11.41 9.54 -41.65
CA LYS A 270 12.10 8.24 -41.48
C LYS A 270 13.42 8.09 -42.27
N GLN A 271 13.65 8.94 -43.27
CA GLN A 271 14.87 8.93 -44.10
C GLN A 271 16.01 9.79 -43.53
N LEU A 272 15.71 10.70 -42.59
CA LEU A 272 16.69 11.65 -42.05
C LEU A 272 17.78 10.94 -41.24
N THR A 273 17.40 10.08 -40.27
CA THR A 273 18.37 9.40 -39.40
C THR A 273 19.39 8.54 -40.16
N PRO A 274 18.99 7.66 -41.10
CA PRO A 274 19.97 6.89 -41.89
C PRO A 274 20.90 7.79 -42.72
N TYR A 275 20.38 8.87 -43.30
CA TYR A 275 21.19 9.83 -44.05
C TYR A 275 22.24 10.51 -43.16
N LEU A 276 21.83 11.03 -42.00
CA LEU A 276 22.74 11.71 -41.08
C LEU A 276 23.84 10.77 -40.57
N LEU A 277 23.50 9.54 -40.19
CA LEU A 277 24.49 8.57 -39.72
C LEU A 277 25.48 8.19 -40.82
N SER A 278 25.02 7.99 -42.05
CA SER A 278 25.90 7.73 -43.20
C SER A 278 26.84 8.90 -43.49
N LYS A 279 26.33 10.13 -43.41
CA LYS A 279 27.12 11.35 -43.64
C LYS A 279 28.17 11.54 -42.56
N ILE A 280 27.79 11.37 -41.29
CA ILE A 280 28.72 11.43 -40.15
C ILE A 280 29.80 10.34 -40.28
N ALA A 281 29.45 9.12 -40.71
CA ALA A 281 30.43 8.06 -40.95
C ALA A 281 31.48 8.45 -42.00
N GLN A 282 31.06 9.06 -43.11
CA GLN A 282 31.96 9.57 -44.15
C GLN A 282 32.83 10.71 -43.62
N ASP A 283 32.23 11.72 -43.01
CA ASP A 283 32.92 12.94 -42.58
C ASP A 283 33.86 12.71 -41.38
N THR A 284 33.67 11.61 -40.65
CA THR A 284 34.57 11.15 -39.57
C THR A 284 35.61 10.11 -40.03
N ASN A 285 35.67 9.78 -41.32
CA ASN A 285 36.52 8.72 -41.89
C ASN A 285 36.36 7.38 -41.14
N GLY A 286 35.11 7.02 -40.79
CA GLY A 286 34.79 5.78 -40.09
C GLY A 286 34.96 5.80 -38.58
N ARG A 287 35.55 6.85 -37.97
CA ARG A 287 35.76 6.94 -36.52
C ARG A 287 34.44 6.88 -35.72
N SER A 288 33.35 7.44 -36.26
CA SER A 288 32.03 7.35 -35.63
C SER A 288 31.47 5.93 -35.62
N VAL A 289 31.76 5.12 -36.65
CA VAL A 289 31.36 3.71 -36.73
C VAL A 289 32.15 2.88 -35.73
N GLU A 290 33.47 3.11 -35.64
CA GLU A 290 34.32 2.46 -34.65
C GLU A 290 33.86 2.78 -33.22
N CYS A 291 33.62 4.07 -32.91
CA CYS A 291 33.07 4.50 -31.63
C CYS A 291 31.73 3.79 -31.33
N ASN A 292 30.84 3.71 -32.32
CA ASN A 292 29.53 3.07 -32.19
C ASN A 292 29.63 1.60 -31.80
N VAL A 293 30.44 0.83 -32.52
CA VAL A 293 30.67 -0.58 -32.18
C VAL A 293 31.21 -0.70 -30.75
N LYS A 294 32.20 0.12 -30.37
CA LYS A 294 32.83 0.03 -29.06
C LYS A 294 31.91 0.37 -27.90
N PHE A 295 31.09 1.42 -28.00
CA PHE A 295 30.13 1.69 -26.93
C PHE A 295 28.97 0.69 -26.91
N VAL A 296 28.55 0.11 -28.03
CA VAL A 296 27.51 -0.94 -28.04
C VAL A 296 27.97 -2.15 -27.22
N LEU A 297 29.21 -2.60 -27.42
CA LEU A 297 29.81 -3.66 -26.62
C LEU A 297 29.93 -3.26 -25.14
N ASN A 298 30.30 -2.00 -24.87
CA ASN A 298 30.38 -1.47 -23.51
C ASN A 298 29.01 -1.42 -22.80
N ASN A 299 27.95 -1.08 -23.54
CA ASN A 299 26.57 -1.05 -23.05
C ASN A 299 26.08 -2.48 -22.77
N ALA A 300 26.38 -3.43 -23.65
CA ALA A 300 26.04 -4.85 -23.47
C ALA A 300 26.72 -5.46 -22.25
N LYS A 301 28.01 -5.14 -22.04
CA LYS A 301 28.75 -5.51 -20.82
C LYS A 301 28.10 -4.90 -19.58
N SER A 302 27.88 -3.59 -19.57
CA SER A 302 27.27 -2.86 -18.45
C SER A 302 25.87 -3.39 -18.11
N ALA A 303 25.05 -3.66 -19.12
CA ALA A 303 23.72 -4.24 -18.95
C ALA A 303 23.78 -5.64 -18.34
N SER A 304 24.78 -6.45 -18.70
CA SER A 304 24.99 -7.77 -18.12
C SER A 304 25.37 -7.68 -16.64
N GLU A 305 26.23 -6.72 -16.26
CA GLU A 305 26.56 -6.46 -14.86
C GLU A 305 25.35 -5.99 -14.05
N ILE A 306 24.58 -5.04 -14.58
CA ILE A 306 23.35 -4.55 -13.95
C ILE A 306 22.34 -5.69 -13.79
N ALA A 307 22.14 -6.52 -14.82
CA ALA A 307 21.19 -7.62 -14.76
C ALA A 307 21.62 -8.70 -13.76
N LYS A 308 22.93 -8.97 -13.61
CA LYS A 308 23.47 -9.87 -12.58
C LYS A 308 23.20 -9.35 -11.17
N GLU A 309 23.51 -8.09 -10.91
CA GLU A 309 23.27 -7.49 -9.59
C GLU A 309 21.77 -7.40 -9.29
N LEU A 310 20.94 -7.12 -10.29
CA LEU A 310 19.48 -7.11 -10.13
C LEU A 310 18.94 -8.51 -9.80
N LEU A 311 19.40 -9.54 -10.51
CA LEU A 311 19.02 -10.93 -10.21
C LEU A 311 19.50 -11.34 -8.80
N ARG A 312 20.70 -10.90 -8.39
CA ARG A 312 21.21 -11.14 -7.03
C ARG A 312 20.33 -10.50 -5.97
N LEU A 313 19.89 -9.25 -6.16
CA LEU A 313 18.96 -8.59 -5.24
C LEU A 313 17.62 -9.35 -5.17
N GLU A 314 17.12 -9.81 -6.30
CA GLU A 314 15.85 -10.58 -6.38
C GLU A 314 15.94 -12.00 -5.81
N THR A 315 17.14 -12.58 -5.72
CA THR A 315 17.36 -13.94 -5.21
C THR A 315 17.85 -13.97 -3.77
N ASN A 316 18.63 -12.98 -3.32
CA ASN A 316 19.13 -12.89 -1.94
C ASN A 316 18.01 -12.64 -0.92
N GLU A 317 16.89 -12.00 -1.30
CA GLU A 317 15.69 -11.92 -0.45
C GLU A 317 15.10 -13.30 -0.10
N ILE A 318 15.50 -14.37 -0.80
CA ILE A 318 15.04 -15.75 -0.54
C ILE A 318 15.96 -16.48 0.47
N THR A 319 17.15 -15.95 0.84
CA THR A 319 18.20 -16.75 1.55
C THR A 319 18.87 -16.15 2.79
N GLU A 320 18.60 -14.92 3.23
CA GLU A 320 19.33 -14.37 4.40
C GLU A 320 18.73 -14.76 5.76
N ASN A 321 19.19 -15.91 6.29
CA ASN A 321 19.29 -16.18 7.73
C ASN A 321 20.34 -15.23 8.33
N VAL A 322 19.97 -14.33 9.23
CA VAL A 322 20.94 -13.40 9.87
C VAL A 322 21.12 -13.73 11.35
N THR A 323 22.36 -14.12 11.67
CA THR A 323 22.89 -14.35 13.02
C THR A 323 23.55 -13.05 13.51
N PHE A 324 23.21 -12.58 14.71
CA PHE A 324 23.67 -11.30 15.26
C PHE A 324 24.97 -11.42 16.08
N GLN A 325 25.98 -10.58 15.78
CA GLN A 325 27.11 -10.27 16.66
C GLN A 325 27.36 -8.75 16.70
N PRO A 326 27.31 -8.09 17.87
CA PRO A 326 27.58 -6.66 17.97
C PRO A 326 29.04 -6.37 18.38
N SER A 327 29.68 -5.41 17.71
CA SER A 327 30.82 -4.68 18.28
C SER A 327 30.56 -3.18 18.23
N THR A 328 30.34 -2.66 19.42
CA THR A 328 30.24 -1.26 19.84
C THR A 328 31.35 -0.34 19.28
N LYS A 329 30.97 0.81 18.67
CA LYS A 329 31.15 2.21 19.22
C LYS A 329 31.22 3.29 18.11
N LEU A 330 30.11 4.04 18.01
CA LEU A 330 29.92 5.51 17.86
C LEU A 330 30.63 6.29 16.73
N SER A 331 30.07 7.28 16.02
CA SER A 331 28.72 7.86 15.88
C SER A 331 28.81 9.02 14.88
N LYS A 332 27.82 9.20 13.99
CA LYS A 332 27.01 10.45 13.78
C LYS A 332 26.14 10.35 12.50
N ASN A 333 24.84 10.09 12.72
CA ASN A 333 23.59 10.58 12.09
C ASN A 333 23.51 10.82 10.57
N LYS A 334 22.39 10.57 9.85
CA LYS A 334 21.07 9.94 10.07
C LYS A 334 20.40 9.94 8.68
N THR A 335 19.89 8.82 8.21
CA THR A 335 18.59 8.73 7.51
C THR A 335 18.20 7.25 7.52
N ILE A 336 17.22 6.95 8.36
CA ILE A 336 16.77 5.59 8.68
C ILE A 336 15.52 5.35 7.84
N ASP A 337 15.64 4.56 6.77
CA ASP A 337 14.46 3.94 6.16
C ASP A 337 14.13 2.67 6.95
N GLN A 338 13.16 2.79 7.85
CA GLN A 338 12.55 1.67 8.54
C GLN A 338 11.78 0.81 7.52
N LYS A 339 12.28 -0.40 7.24
CA LYS A 339 11.47 -1.54 6.79
C LYS A 339 10.52 -1.89 7.96
N VAL A 340 9.23 -2.07 7.70
CA VAL A 340 8.29 -2.61 8.69
C VAL A 340 8.60 -4.09 8.84
N GLU A 341 9.24 -4.48 9.95
CA GLU A 341 9.37 -5.88 10.32
C GLU A 341 7.98 -6.42 10.67
N HIS A 342 7.49 -7.41 9.92
CA HIS A 342 6.27 -8.12 10.26
C HIS A 342 6.57 -9.09 11.42
N GLN A 343 6.15 -8.76 12.63
CA GLN A 343 6.31 -9.64 13.79
C GLN A 343 5.22 -10.71 13.78
N ASP A 344 5.56 -12.00 13.86
CA ASP A 344 4.54 -13.05 13.88
C ASP A 344 3.61 -12.90 15.09
N ILE A 345 4.19 -12.62 16.28
CA ILE A 345 3.46 -12.29 17.51
C ILE A 345 3.17 -10.79 17.55
N VAL A 346 1.92 -10.42 17.87
CA VAL A 346 1.49 -9.02 17.98
C VAL A 346 0.68 -8.82 19.26
N ASP A 347 0.67 -7.61 19.83
CA ASP A 347 -0.08 -7.33 21.05
C ASP A 347 -1.60 -7.33 20.80
N THR A 348 -2.02 -6.77 19.67
CA THR A 348 -3.43 -6.61 19.30
C THR A 348 -3.74 -7.17 17.91
N ILE A 349 -4.80 -7.96 17.80
CA ILE A 349 -5.40 -8.33 16.51
C ILE A 349 -6.70 -7.56 16.32
N ILE A 350 -6.84 -6.92 15.16
CA ILE A 350 -8.06 -6.22 14.74
C ILE A 350 -8.66 -6.97 13.56
N ILE A 351 -9.90 -7.43 13.67
CA ILE A 351 -10.60 -8.19 12.62
C ILE A 351 -11.77 -7.34 12.13
N GLY A 352 -11.80 -6.99 10.85
CA GLY A 352 -12.88 -6.16 10.33
C GLY A 352 -12.76 -5.84 8.86
N SER A 353 -13.71 -5.07 8.34
CA SER A 353 -13.76 -4.72 6.93
C SER A 353 -12.73 -3.67 6.55
N ILE A 354 -12.18 -3.80 5.35
CA ILE A 354 -11.54 -2.72 4.59
C ILE A 354 -12.27 -2.59 3.25
N ALA A 355 -12.56 -1.36 2.83
CA ALA A 355 -13.34 -1.09 1.62
C ALA A 355 -12.76 0.05 0.81
N LEU A 356 -13.02 0.04 -0.50
CA LEU A 356 -12.79 1.19 -1.35
C LEU A 356 -14.07 2.03 -1.40
N ASP A 357 -14.01 3.19 -0.77
CA ASP A 357 -15.10 4.16 -0.73
C ASP A 357 -14.99 5.07 -1.96
N THR A 358 -16.09 5.24 -2.69
CA THR A 358 -16.19 6.13 -3.85
C THR A 358 -17.37 7.08 -3.63
N ILE A 359 -17.03 8.35 -3.39
CA ILE A 359 -17.99 9.41 -3.12
C ILE A 359 -18.13 10.24 -4.39
N SER A 360 -19.37 10.48 -4.79
CA SER A 360 -19.71 11.35 -5.91
C SER A 360 -20.60 12.49 -5.44
N SER A 361 -20.31 13.72 -5.88
CA SER A 361 -21.12 14.91 -5.62
C SER A 361 -21.72 15.43 -6.91
N LEU A 362 -23.03 15.62 -6.94
CA LEU A 362 -23.80 16.03 -8.10
C LEU A 362 -24.02 17.54 -8.10
N ASN A 363 -23.76 18.21 -9.22
CA ASN A 363 -24.05 19.65 -9.36
C ASN A 363 -25.56 19.93 -9.50
N SER A 364 -26.27 19.00 -10.16
CA SER A 364 -27.71 18.97 -10.34
C SER A 364 -28.22 17.55 -10.17
N LYS A 365 -29.47 17.40 -9.71
CA LYS A 365 -30.12 16.09 -9.54
C LYS A 365 -31.29 15.97 -10.51
N THR A 366 -31.03 15.48 -11.71
CA THR A 366 -32.03 15.07 -12.68
C THR A 366 -32.07 13.54 -12.71
N MET A 367 -33.19 12.96 -12.26
CA MET A 367 -33.36 11.50 -12.26
C MET A 367 -33.47 11.00 -13.71
N ASN A 368 -32.89 9.82 -13.97
CA ASN A 368 -32.87 9.17 -15.30
C ASN A 368 -32.10 9.94 -16.39
N ASP A 369 -31.16 10.80 -16.00
CA ASP A 369 -30.26 11.52 -16.90
C ASP A 369 -28.81 11.51 -16.34
N SER A 370 -27.83 11.86 -17.18
CA SER A 370 -26.43 12.00 -16.77
C SER A 370 -26.21 13.33 -16.05
N ASN A 371 -25.76 13.28 -14.78
CA ASN A 371 -25.58 14.46 -13.95
C ASN A 371 -24.09 14.84 -13.83
N PRO A 372 -23.67 16.04 -14.27
CA PRO A 372 -22.32 16.52 -14.04
C PRO A 372 -22.00 16.60 -12.54
N GLY A 373 -20.81 16.16 -12.15
CA GLY A 373 -20.41 16.09 -10.76
C GLY A 373 -18.90 15.87 -10.58
N LYS A 374 -18.48 15.66 -9.33
CA LYS A 374 -17.12 15.27 -8.97
C LYS A 374 -17.13 13.89 -8.32
N VAL A 375 -16.10 13.10 -8.57
CA VAL A 375 -15.93 11.76 -7.98
C VAL A 375 -14.57 11.71 -7.29
N SER A 376 -14.53 11.13 -6.10
CA SER A 376 -13.32 10.89 -5.32
C SER A 376 -13.38 9.51 -4.69
N SER A 377 -12.24 8.83 -4.59
CA SER A 377 -12.15 7.54 -3.90
C SER A 377 -11.15 7.60 -2.76
N SER A 378 -11.42 6.84 -1.70
CA SER A 378 -10.59 6.72 -0.50
C SER A 378 -10.75 5.33 0.10
N ILE A 379 -9.82 4.92 0.97
CA ILE A 379 -9.97 3.68 1.73
C ILE A 379 -10.79 3.96 2.98
N GLY A 380 -11.78 3.09 3.22
CA GLY A 380 -12.62 3.09 4.40
C GLY A 380 -12.80 1.67 4.95
N GLY A 381 -13.85 1.50 5.74
CA GLY A 381 -14.14 0.28 6.49
C GLY A 381 -13.72 0.37 7.95
N VAL A 382 -14.56 -0.15 8.84
CA VAL A 382 -14.38 -0.02 10.31
C VAL A 382 -13.07 -0.66 10.76
N GLY A 383 -12.79 -1.90 10.34
CA GLY A 383 -11.53 -2.57 10.65
C GLY A 383 -10.30 -1.75 10.25
N TYR A 384 -10.29 -1.20 9.04
CA TYR A 384 -9.20 -0.32 8.59
C TYR A 384 -9.09 0.96 9.42
N ASN A 385 -10.20 1.68 9.59
CA ASN A 385 -10.24 2.94 10.33
C ASN A 385 -9.76 2.77 11.78
N THR A 386 -10.25 1.75 12.46
CA THR A 386 -9.83 1.41 13.81
C THR A 386 -8.35 1.05 13.88
N SER A 387 -7.85 0.27 12.90
CA SER A 387 -6.43 -0.08 12.81
C SER A 387 -5.53 1.13 12.60
N LEU A 388 -5.98 2.09 11.80
CA LEU A 388 -5.26 3.32 11.52
C LEU A 388 -5.22 4.24 12.75
N ALA A 389 -6.34 4.36 13.46
CA ALA A 389 -6.42 5.11 14.71
C ALA A 389 -5.57 4.47 15.83
N TYR A 390 -5.57 3.13 15.92
CA TYR A 390 -4.69 2.39 16.82
C TYR A 390 -3.21 2.70 16.51
N ASN A 391 -2.82 2.63 15.23
CA ASN A 391 -1.47 2.98 14.81
C ASN A 391 -1.10 4.40 15.25
N TYR A 392 -1.95 5.39 14.98
CA TYR A 392 -1.67 6.78 15.35
C TYR A 392 -1.60 6.98 16.87
N GLY A 393 -2.48 6.34 17.64
CA GLY A 393 -2.47 6.35 19.11
C GLY A 393 -1.33 5.56 19.74
N SER A 394 -0.67 4.68 19.00
CA SER A 394 0.50 3.91 19.45
C SER A 394 1.81 4.68 19.33
N GLN A 395 1.92 5.61 18.36
CA GLN A 395 3.19 6.23 17.96
C GLN A 395 3.85 7.10 19.04
N SER A 396 3.08 7.58 20.03
CA SER A 396 3.59 8.36 21.17
C SER A 396 4.00 7.50 22.37
N LYS A 397 3.92 6.16 22.27
CA LYS A 397 4.07 5.23 23.40
C LYS A 397 5.32 4.36 23.30
N LEU A 398 5.89 3.98 24.45
CA LEU A 398 7.08 3.15 24.56
C LEU A 398 6.89 2.07 25.65
N PRO A 399 7.08 0.77 25.35
CA PRO A 399 7.35 0.21 24.02
C PRO A 399 6.18 0.44 23.05
N LEU A 400 6.48 0.50 21.75
CA LEU A 400 5.45 0.69 20.71
C LEU A 400 4.57 -0.57 20.66
N PRO A 401 3.27 -0.49 20.98
CA PRO A 401 2.41 -1.65 20.92
C PRO A 401 2.17 -2.05 19.46
N THR A 402 2.23 -3.35 19.20
CA THR A 402 2.15 -3.93 17.86
C THR A 402 0.72 -4.36 17.55
N TYR A 403 0.35 -4.35 16.27
CA TYR A 403 -0.97 -4.83 15.85
C TYR A 403 -0.97 -5.43 14.46
N ARG A 404 -1.99 -6.25 14.18
CA ARG A 404 -2.28 -6.80 12.84
C ARG A 404 -3.76 -6.64 12.49
N LEU A 405 -4.05 -6.14 11.30
CA LEU A 405 -5.38 -6.17 10.71
C LEU A 405 -5.60 -7.50 9.99
N ILE A 406 -6.64 -8.24 10.38
CA ILE A 406 -7.14 -9.41 9.67
C ILE A 406 -8.37 -9.02 8.87
N THR A 407 -8.32 -9.21 7.56
CA THR A 407 -9.42 -8.89 6.64
C THR A 407 -9.27 -9.69 5.35
N ALA A 408 -10.20 -9.49 4.40
CA ALA A 408 -10.09 -10.05 3.05
C ALA A 408 -10.34 -9.00 1.97
N LEU A 409 -9.62 -9.18 0.87
CA LEU A 409 -9.76 -8.43 -0.37
C LEU A 409 -9.92 -9.39 -1.54
N GLY A 410 -10.61 -8.96 -2.59
CA GLY A 410 -10.65 -9.66 -3.85
C GLY A 410 -9.37 -9.41 -4.67
N ASP A 411 -9.03 -10.36 -5.53
CA ASP A 411 -8.05 -10.21 -6.61
C ASP A 411 -8.64 -9.34 -7.74
N ASP A 412 -9.01 -8.11 -7.39
CA ASP A 412 -9.70 -7.13 -8.25
C ASP A 412 -9.10 -5.72 -8.13
N PHE A 413 -9.58 -4.78 -8.94
CA PHE A 413 -9.02 -3.42 -8.97
C PHE A 413 -9.06 -2.73 -7.60
N ALA A 414 -10.16 -2.89 -6.85
CA ALA A 414 -10.30 -2.30 -5.53
C ALA A 414 -9.32 -2.93 -4.54
N GLY A 415 -9.17 -4.26 -4.54
CA GLY A 415 -8.24 -4.97 -3.67
C GLY A 415 -6.78 -4.60 -3.92
N HIS A 416 -6.37 -4.55 -5.19
CA HIS A 416 -5.03 -4.09 -5.56
C HIS A 416 -4.77 -2.63 -5.17
N SER A 417 -5.76 -1.75 -5.35
CA SER A 417 -5.64 -0.33 -4.97
C SER A 417 -5.48 -0.17 -3.46
N ILE A 418 -6.26 -0.94 -2.68
CA ILE A 418 -6.18 -0.95 -1.23
C ILE A 418 -4.82 -1.46 -0.75
N ILE A 419 -4.39 -2.65 -1.20
CA ILE A 419 -3.09 -3.23 -0.81
C ILE A 419 -1.95 -2.26 -1.10
N LYS A 420 -1.95 -1.65 -2.29
CA LYS A 420 -0.90 -0.72 -2.68
C LYS A 420 -0.83 0.47 -1.72
N GLN A 421 -1.97 1.10 -1.41
CA GLN A 421 -1.98 2.23 -0.49
C GLN A 421 -1.59 1.84 0.94
N LEU A 422 -2.00 0.66 1.43
CA LEU A 422 -1.56 0.16 2.73
C LEU A 422 -0.03 -0.01 2.79
N GLN A 423 0.56 -0.55 1.72
CA GLN A 423 2.01 -0.70 1.59
C GLN A 423 2.72 0.66 1.53
N ASP A 424 2.19 1.62 0.77
CA ASP A 424 2.71 2.99 0.69
C ASP A 424 2.67 3.69 2.07
N GLU A 425 1.64 3.42 2.88
CA GLU A 425 1.49 3.93 4.25
C GLU A 425 2.23 3.11 5.31
N LYS A 426 3.01 2.09 4.90
CA LYS A 426 3.77 1.20 5.78
C LYS A 426 2.88 0.49 6.83
N ILE A 427 1.67 0.13 6.44
CA ILE A 427 0.73 -0.63 7.28
C ILE A 427 0.97 -2.14 7.07
N ASP A 428 0.94 -2.92 8.15
CA ASP A 428 1.09 -4.37 8.07
C ASP A 428 -0.05 -4.99 7.25
N THR A 429 0.30 -5.64 6.13
CA THR A 429 -0.64 -6.33 5.23
C THR A 429 -0.62 -7.85 5.41
N SER A 430 0.20 -8.38 6.32
CA SER A 430 0.40 -9.82 6.49
C SER A 430 -0.83 -10.58 6.98
N GLY A 431 -1.82 -9.89 7.56
CA GLY A 431 -3.10 -10.46 7.98
C GLY A 431 -4.20 -10.41 6.91
N ILE A 432 -3.91 -9.90 5.71
CA ILE A 432 -4.91 -9.73 4.64
C ILE A 432 -4.96 -10.97 3.74
N TYR A 433 -6.14 -11.57 3.63
CA TYR A 433 -6.39 -12.66 2.69
C TYR A 433 -6.79 -12.11 1.31
N ILE A 434 -6.14 -12.58 0.25
CA ILE A 434 -6.50 -12.24 -1.14
C ILE A 434 -7.33 -13.37 -1.75
N SER A 435 -8.62 -13.13 -1.95
CA SER A 435 -9.58 -14.06 -2.54
C SER A 435 -9.64 -13.93 -4.06
N LYS A 436 -9.54 -15.05 -4.78
CA LYS A 436 -9.72 -15.09 -6.24
C LYS A 436 -11.18 -15.21 -6.68
N GLU A 437 -12.08 -15.51 -5.75
CA GLU A 437 -13.48 -15.84 -6.03
C GLU A 437 -14.45 -14.72 -5.62
N HIS A 438 -14.07 -13.93 -4.62
CA HIS A 438 -14.90 -12.86 -4.08
C HIS A 438 -14.35 -11.47 -4.44
N ARG A 439 -15.24 -10.48 -4.48
CA ARG A 439 -14.88 -9.08 -4.80
C ARG A 439 -14.54 -8.32 -3.54
N SER A 440 -13.60 -7.39 -3.63
CA SER A 440 -13.26 -6.48 -2.54
C SER A 440 -14.46 -5.64 -2.15
N ALA A 441 -14.57 -5.34 -0.86
CA ALA A 441 -15.64 -4.50 -0.37
C ALA A 441 -15.55 -3.09 -0.97
N GLN A 442 -16.70 -2.54 -1.35
CA GLN A 442 -16.82 -1.23 -1.96
C GLN A 442 -18.03 -0.50 -1.41
N TYR A 443 -17.83 0.78 -1.09
CA TYR A 443 -18.90 1.68 -0.72
C TYR A 443 -19.01 2.77 -1.77
N VAL A 444 -20.19 3.00 -2.34
CA VAL A 444 -20.41 4.04 -3.35
C VAL A 444 -21.54 4.93 -2.88
N SER A 445 -21.28 6.23 -2.72
CA SER A 445 -22.30 7.21 -2.35
C SER A 445 -22.44 8.34 -3.35
N MET A 446 -23.66 8.85 -3.48
CA MET A 446 -24.02 10.03 -4.27
C MET A 446 -24.58 11.09 -3.34
N HIS A 447 -24.02 12.30 -3.39
CA HIS A 447 -24.42 13.45 -2.62
C HIS A 447 -24.94 14.56 -3.54
N ASP A 448 -25.85 15.39 -3.06
CA ASP A 448 -26.28 16.59 -3.80
C ASP A 448 -25.29 17.75 -3.64
N LYS A 449 -25.62 18.91 -4.22
CA LYS A 449 -24.77 20.11 -4.18
C LYS A 449 -24.65 20.73 -2.78
N GLN A 450 -25.53 20.37 -1.85
CA GLN A 450 -25.47 20.77 -0.44
C GLN A 450 -24.62 19.80 0.39
N GLY A 451 -24.29 18.63 -0.17
CA GLY A 451 -23.54 17.56 0.50
C GLY A 451 -24.45 16.50 1.14
N ASP A 452 -25.76 16.63 1.01
CA ASP A 452 -26.71 15.68 1.58
C ASP A 452 -26.67 14.35 0.81
N LEU A 453 -26.72 13.24 1.53
CA LEU A 453 -26.70 11.90 0.94
C LEU A 453 -27.99 11.65 0.14
N VAL A 454 -27.86 11.37 -1.16
CA VAL A 454 -28.96 11.01 -2.04
C VAL A 454 -29.22 9.51 -2.03
N VAL A 455 -28.17 8.72 -2.26
CA VAL A 455 -28.20 7.25 -2.27
C VAL A 455 -26.80 6.70 -2.03
N ALA A 456 -26.71 5.54 -1.40
CA ALA A 456 -25.48 4.78 -1.29
C ALA A 456 -25.70 3.29 -1.54
N CYS A 457 -24.65 2.61 -2.02
CA CYS A 457 -24.55 1.17 -2.13
C CYS A 457 -23.34 0.72 -1.31
N ALA A 458 -23.52 -0.26 -0.43
CA ALA A 458 -22.46 -0.85 0.37
C ALA A 458 -22.37 -2.35 0.07
N ASP A 459 -21.37 -2.76 -0.71
CA ASP A 459 -21.03 -4.16 -0.94
C ASP A 459 -19.90 -4.55 0.02
N MET A 460 -20.25 -5.21 1.12
CA MET A 460 -19.32 -5.54 2.21
C MET A 460 -19.19 -7.06 2.43
N ASN A 461 -19.68 -7.87 1.50
CA ASN A 461 -19.95 -9.29 1.75
C ASN A 461 -18.70 -10.16 1.90
N ILE A 462 -17.53 -9.73 1.40
CA ILE A 462 -16.30 -10.54 1.39
C ILE A 462 -15.83 -10.94 2.79
N VAL A 463 -16.01 -10.06 3.79
CA VAL A 463 -15.61 -10.36 5.18
C VAL A 463 -16.63 -11.20 5.93
N GLU A 464 -17.81 -11.44 5.35
CA GLU A 464 -18.87 -12.29 5.93
C GLU A 464 -18.77 -13.75 5.46
N GLN A 465 -17.87 -14.06 4.52
CA GLN A 465 -17.77 -15.39 3.91
C GLN A 465 -17.08 -16.40 4.83
N ASP A 466 -17.48 -17.68 4.73
CA ASP A 466 -16.99 -18.75 5.61
C ASP A 466 -15.48 -18.99 5.50
N PHE A 467 -14.85 -18.72 4.34
CA PHE A 467 -13.39 -18.86 4.19
C PHE A 467 -12.62 -17.96 5.18
N MET A 468 -13.24 -16.86 5.65
CA MET A 468 -12.63 -15.97 6.64
C MET A 468 -12.40 -16.66 7.97
N ILE A 469 -13.23 -17.64 8.34
CA ILE A 469 -13.14 -18.34 9.62
C ILE A 469 -11.78 -19.01 9.76
N GLU A 470 -11.39 -19.80 8.77
CA GLU A 470 -10.12 -20.53 8.76
C GLU A 470 -8.92 -19.58 8.73
N HIS A 471 -9.02 -18.49 7.95
CA HIS A 471 -7.97 -17.47 7.91
C HIS A 471 -7.81 -16.77 9.26
N ILE A 472 -8.91 -16.36 9.89
CA ILE A 472 -8.91 -15.71 11.20
C ILE A 472 -8.29 -16.64 12.26
N LYS A 473 -8.68 -17.91 12.31
CA LYS A 473 -8.13 -18.90 13.27
C LYS A 473 -6.63 -19.09 13.09
N LYS A 474 -6.18 -19.21 11.84
CA LYS A 474 -4.75 -19.31 11.51
C LYS A 474 -3.98 -18.07 11.99
N GLU A 475 -4.53 -16.89 11.76
CA GLU A 475 -3.89 -15.63 12.13
C GLU A 475 -3.90 -15.35 13.63
N LEU A 476 -4.95 -15.75 14.35
CA LEU A 476 -4.98 -15.73 15.81
C LEU A 476 -3.93 -16.67 16.42
N ALA A 477 -3.82 -17.90 15.90
CA ALA A 477 -2.80 -18.86 16.33
C ALA A 477 -1.37 -18.39 16.06
N ARG A 478 -1.16 -17.67 14.94
CA ARG A 478 0.12 -17.04 14.59
C ARG A 478 0.43 -15.84 15.50
N GLY A 479 -0.55 -14.96 15.69
CA GLY A 479 -0.42 -13.69 16.40
C GLY A 479 -0.30 -13.78 17.91
N LYS A 480 -0.94 -14.78 18.53
CA LYS A 480 -1.06 -14.93 19.99
C LYS A 480 -1.31 -13.62 20.74
N PRO A 481 -2.32 -12.83 20.34
CA PRO A 481 -2.52 -11.49 20.86
C PRO A 481 -3.01 -11.49 22.30
N ARG A 482 -2.71 -10.41 23.01
CA ARG A 482 -3.28 -10.13 24.35
C ARG A 482 -4.60 -9.37 24.27
N GLN A 483 -4.92 -8.80 23.11
CA GLN A 483 -6.17 -8.13 22.83
C GLN A 483 -6.67 -8.52 21.43
N VAL A 484 -7.94 -8.88 21.33
CA VAL A 484 -8.62 -9.10 20.05
C VAL A 484 -9.76 -8.11 19.96
N MET A 485 -9.85 -7.42 18.83
CA MET A 485 -10.94 -6.51 18.54
C MET A 485 -11.60 -6.90 17.24
N PHE A 486 -12.92 -6.89 17.19
CA PHE A 486 -13.63 -7.00 15.91
C PHE A 486 -14.89 -6.17 15.85
N ASP A 487 -15.28 -5.83 14.63
CA ASP A 487 -16.51 -5.11 14.35
C ASP A 487 -17.70 -6.07 14.15
N CYS A 488 -18.92 -5.53 14.14
CA CYS A 488 -20.11 -6.35 13.86
C CYS A 488 -20.37 -6.58 12.36
N ASN A 489 -19.43 -6.24 11.46
CA ASN A 489 -19.49 -6.69 10.07
C ASN A 489 -19.13 -8.17 9.95
N ILE A 490 -18.49 -8.76 10.97
CA ILE A 490 -18.23 -10.19 11.02
C ILE A 490 -19.55 -10.98 11.20
N SER A 491 -19.64 -12.15 10.56
CA SER A 491 -20.83 -13.00 10.64
C SER A 491 -20.95 -13.67 12.02
N PRO A 492 -22.17 -14.01 12.50
CA PRO A 492 -22.34 -14.71 13.78
C PRO A 492 -21.56 -16.04 13.87
N SER A 493 -21.42 -16.76 12.75
CA SER A 493 -20.62 -17.99 12.68
C SER A 493 -19.14 -17.72 12.92
N ALA A 494 -18.59 -16.69 12.28
CA ALA A 494 -17.20 -16.29 12.49
C ALA A 494 -16.99 -15.73 13.91
N MET A 495 -17.93 -14.96 14.46
CA MET A 495 -17.89 -14.50 15.85
C MET A 495 -17.81 -15.70 16.83
N ASN A 496 -18.61 -16.75 16.61
CA ASN A 496 -18.55 -17.97 17.42
C ASN A 496 -17.16 -18.61 17.42
N GLU A 497 -16.60 -18.83 16.23
CA GLU A 497 -15.31 -19.47 16.06
C GLU A 497 -14.16 -18.64 16.66
N ILE A 498 -14.20 -17.31 16.51
CA ILE A 498 -13.26 -16.39 17.17
C ILE A 498 -13.36 -16.54 18.68
N MET A 499 -14.57 -16.47 19.22
CA MET A 499 -14.80 -16.54 20.67
C MET A 499 -14.41 -17.90 21.25
N GLU A 500 -14.67 -18.99 20.53
CA GLU A 500 -14.23 -20.34 20.91
C GLU A 500 -12.73 -20.48 20.89
N HIS A 501 -12.07 -19.99 19.83
CA HIS A 501 -10.61 -20.01 19.74
C HIS A 501 -9.97 -19.20 20.87
N ILE A 502 -10.48 -17.99 21.16
CA ILE A 502 -9.98 -17.17 22.27
C ILE A 502 -10.10 -17.92 23.60
N ARG A 503 -11.26 -18.50 23.90
CA ARG A 503 -11.45 -19.22 25.18
C ARG A 503 -10.52 -20.43 25.32
N ASN A 504 -10.32 -21.18 24.25
CA ASN A 504 -9.60 -22.45 24.31
C ASN A 504 -8.08 -22.27 24.23
N GLU A 505 -7.61 -21.34 23.38
CA GLU A 505 -6.20 -21.21 23.01
C GLU A 505 -5.56 -19.92 23.53
N LEU A 506 -6.35 -18.88 23.84
CA LEU A 506 -5.88 -17.55 24.26
C LEU A 506 -6.65 -17.02 25.49
N PRO A 507 -6.66 -17.75 26.62
CA PRO A 507 -7.53 -17.43 27.77
C PRO A 507 -7.23 -16.07 28.43
N GLU A 508 -6.05 -15.50 28.21
CA GLU A 508 -5.67 -14.17 28.70
C GLU A 508 -6.00 -13.03 27.71
N ALA A 509 -6.45 -13.35 26.50
CA ALA A 509 -6.74 -12.36 25.48
C ALA A 509 -8.05 -11.63 25.77
N LYS A 510 -7.99 -10.30 25.77
CA LYS A 510 -9.14 -9.44 26.01
C LYS A 510 -9.92 -9.21 24.73
N LEU A 511 -11.19 -9.62 24.71
CA LEU A 511 -12.05 -9.40 23.57
C LEU A 511 -12.85 -8.09 23.69
N ILE A 512 -12.70 -7.23 22.68
CA ILE A 512 -13.41 -5.96 22.51
C ILE A 512 -14.25 -6.05 21.24
N ILE A 513 -15.52 -5.64 21.30
CA ILE A 513 -16.38 -5.60 20.12
C ILE A 513 -16.85 -4.17 19.88
N GLU A 514 -16.58 -3.65 18.68
CA GLU A 514 -17.07 -2.35 18.21
C GLU A 514 -18.36 -2.55 17.42
N PRO A 515 -19.53 -2.10 17.93
CA PRO A 515 -20.76 -2.11 17.17
C PRO A 515 -20.67 -1.17 15.96
N THR A 516 -21.08 -1.66 14.79
CA THR A 516 -20.95 -0.90 13.53
C THR A 516 -22.21 -0.14 13.14
N SER A 517 -23.38 -0.75 13.38
CA SER A 517 -24.69 -0.17 13.10
C SER A 517 -25.77 -0.92 13.86
N SER A 518 -26.92 -0.28 14.08
CA SER A 518 -28.06 -0.89 14.77
C SER A 518 -28.47 -2.28 14.23
N PRO A 519 -28.58 -2.52 12.91
CA PRO A 519 -28.89 -3.86 12.40
C PRO A 519 -27.78 -4.89 12.67
N LYS A 520 -26.51 -4.49 12.51
CA LYS A 520 -25.36 -5.39 12.64
C LYS A 520 -25.01 -5.70 14.09
N SER A 521 -25.20 -4.75 15.01
CA SER A 521 -24.90 -4.93 16.44
C SER A 521 -25.70 -6.08 17.08
N ARG A 522 -26.89 -6.39 16.53
CA ARG A 522 -27.70 -7.55 16.92
C ARG A 522 -26.95 -8.88 16.84
N ARG A 523 -25.93 -8.99 15.96
CA ARG A 523 -25.11 -10.20 15.77
C ARG A 523 -24.37 -10.64 17.04
N ILE A 524 -24.06 -9.72 17.96
CA ILE A 524 -23.46 -10.05 19.26
C ILE A 524 -24.35 -11.04 20.02
N SER A 525 -25.66 -10.83 19.95
CA SER A 525 -26.61 -11.75 20.57
C SER A 525 -26.76 -13.05 19.79
N GLN A 526 -26.33 -13.18 18.54
CA GLN A 526 -26.63 -14.34 17.68
C GLN A 526 -25.58 -15.46 17.79
N VAL A 527 -24.54 -15.25 18.60
CA VAL A 527 -23.54 -16.26 18.92
C VAL A 527 -24.14 -17.37 19.80
N SER A 528 -23.50 -18.52 19.84
CA SER A 528 -23.87 -19.64 20.71
C SER A 528 -23.86 -19.22 22.17
N SER A 529 -24.82 -19.73 22.95
CA SER A 529 -24.88 -19.47 24.39
C SER A 529 -23.64 -19.98 25.14
N SER A 530 -22.90 -20.95 24.56
CA SER A 530 -21.59 -21.38 25.09
C SER A 530 -20.54 -20.26 25.07
N CYS A 531 -20.70 -19.27 24.17
CA CYS A 531 -19.83 -18.11 24.03
C CYS A 531 -20.27 -16.91 24.87
N LEU A 532 -21.53 -16.83 25.26
CA LEU A 532 -22.07 -15.76 26.12
C LEU A 532 -22.00 -16.19 27.59
N LYS A 533 -20.79 -16.31 28.12
CA LYS A 533 -20.59 -16.58 29.54
C LYS A 533 -20.91 -15.34 30.39
N THR A 534 -21.47 -15.57 31.57
CA THR A 534 -21.75 -14.53 32.55
C THR A 534 -20.54 -14.29 33.46
N PHE A 535 -20.57 -13.17 34.17
CA PHE A 535 -19.52 -12.77 35.10
C PHE A 535 -19.25 -13.84 36.17
N PRO A 536 -17.97 -14.12 36.52
CA PRO A 536 -16.75 -13.46 36.06
C PRO A 536 -16.12 -14.07 34.80
N SER A 537 -16.74 -15.09 34.20
CA SER A 537 -16.15 -15.85 33.07
C SER A 537 -16.47 -15.24 31.70
N ASN A 538 -16.77 -13.94 31.63
CA ASN A 538 -17.17 -13.27 30.40
C ASN A 538 -16.15 -13.47 29.29
N THR A 539 -16.63 -13.81 28.09
CA THR A 539 -15.76 -13.84 26.91
C THR A 539 -15.59 -12.44 26.32
N ILE A 540 -16.66 -11.65 26.25
CA ILE A 540 -16.63 -10.26 25.78
C ILE A 540 -16.35 -9.37 26.98
N LEU A 541 -15.28 -8.58 26.95
CA LEU A 541 -14.91 -7.71 28.08
C LEU A 541 -15.36 -6.27 27.90
N LEU A 542 -15.45 -5.78 26.67
CA LEU A 542 -15.87 -4.41 26.37
C LEU A 542 -16.70 -4.34 25.08
N ILE A 543 -17.78 -3.57 25.15
CA ILE A 543 -18.43 -3.02 23.95
C ILE A 543 -18.52 -1.50 24.03
N THR A 544 -18.55 -0.87 22.87
CA THR A 544 -18.53 0.58 22.69
C THR A 544 -19.70 1.07 21.83
N PRO A 545 -20.97 0.80 22.20
CA PRO A 545 -22.13 1.14 21.39
C PRO A 545 -22.47 2.63 21.44
N THR A 546 -23.14 3.13 20.42
CA THR A 546 -24.05 4.29 20.54
C THR A 546 -25.34 3.88 21.28
N MET A 547 -26.13 4.84 21.75
CA MET A 547 -27.43 4.53 22.39
C MET A 547 -28.36 3.68 21.49
N ASN A 548 -28.37 3.94 20.18
CA ASN A 548 -29.21 3.20 19.22
C ASN A 548 -28.70 1.77 18.99
N GLU A 549 -27.39 1.56 18.99
CA GLU A 549 -26.79 0.24 18.87
C GLU A 549 -27.00 -0.59 20.12
N LEU A 550 -26.89 0.03 21.31
CA LEU A 550 -27.16 -0.60 22.60
C LEU A 550 -28.61 -1.08 22.70
N GLU A 551 -29.56 -0.24 22.30
CA GLU A 551 -30.98 -0.60 22.21
C GLU A 551 -31.18 -1.81 21.28
N SER A 552 -30.55 -1.81 20.11
CA SER A 552 -30.63 -2.94 19.16
C SER A 552 -30.01 -4.22 19.72
N ILE A 553 -28.88 -4.13 20.44
CA ILE A 553 -28.27 -5.27 21.13
C ILE A 553 -29.23 -5.80 22.19
N TYR A 554 -29.75 -4.92 23.05
CA TYR A 554 -30.68 -5.27 24.11
C TYR A 554 -31.92 -6.00 23.60
N GLU A 555 -32.61 -5.43 22.60
CA GLU A 555 -33.78 -6.05 21.98
C GLU A 555 -33.46 -7.43 21.42
N SER A 556 -32.28 -7.58 20.82
CA SER A 556 -31.86 -8.86 20.25
C SER A 556 -31.58 -9.90 21.34
N PHE A 557 -30.96 -9.52 22.47
CA PHE A 557 -30.78 -10.40 23.64
C PHE A 557 -32.14 -10.81 24.23
N ALA A 558 -33.06 -9.86 24.41
CA ALA A 558 -34.41 -10.13 24.89
C ALA A 558 -35.18 -11.07 23.95
N SER A 559 -35.07 -10.87 22.63
CA SER A 559 -35.73 -11.74 21.63
C SER A 559 -35.18 -13.17 21.59
N ARG A 560 -33.98 -13.39 22.15
CA ARG A 560 -33.37 -14.71 22.33
C ARG A 560 -33.59 -15.29 23.73
N GLU A 561 -34.40 -14.64 24.56
CA GLU A 561 -34.71 -15.06 25.93
C GLU A 561 -33.45 -15.19 26.80
N LEU A 562 -32.38 -14.45 26.48
CA LEU A 562 -31.12 -14.51 27.23
C LEU A 562 -31.21 -13.86 28.62
N PHE A 563 -32.27 -13.10 28.89
CA PHE A 563 -32.56 -12.52 30.20
C PHE A 563 -33.42 -13.43 31.07
N ASP A 564 -33.79 -14.62 30.60
CA ASP A 564 -34.56 -15.60 31.37
C ASP A 564 -33.66 -16.68 32.01
N ASP A 565 -32.33 -16.51 31.94
CA ASP A 565 -31.35 -17.39 32.59
C ASP A 565 -31.27 -17.10 34.11
N TYR A 566 -32.05 -17.87 34.88
CA TYR A 566 -32.08 -17.79 36.34
C TYR A 566 -30.87 -18.41 37.04
N ASP A 567 -30.10 -19.26 36.34
CA ASP A 567 -29.01 -20.03 36.93
C ASP A 567 -27.69 -19.26 36.88
N ASN A 568 -27.42 -18.50 35.81
CA ASN A 568 -26.13 -17.82 35.61
C ASN A 568 -26.25 -16.31 35.45
N TRP A 569 -27.28 -15.79 34.77
CA TRP A 569 -27.43 -14.36 34.53
C TRP A 569 -28.05 -13.63 35.72
N PHE A 570 -29.19 -14.14 36.22
CA PHE A 570 -29.94 -13.49 37.29
C PHE A 570 -29.14 -13.34 38.59
N PRO A 571 -28.36 -14.35 39.06
CA PRO A 571 -27.59 -14.20 40.29
C PRO A 571 -26.54 -13.08 40.23
N VAL A 572 -25.95 -12.85 39.06
CA VAL A 572 -25.04 -11.73 38.83
C VAL A 572 -25.81 -10.43 38.90
N LEU A 573 -26.92 -10.31 38.16
CA LEU A 573 -27.77 -9.11 38.14
C LEU A 573 -28.26 -8.72 39.53
N ASP A 574 -28.75 -9.69 40.31
CA ASP A 574 -29.22 -9.49 41.68
C ASP A 574 -28.10 -8.96 42.59
N SER A 575 -26.88 -9.48 42.41
CA SER A 575 -25.69 -9.06 43.16
C SER A 575 -25.23 -7.63 42.84
N LEU A 576 -25.70 -7.02 41.74
CA LEU A 576 -25.34 -5.65 41.37
C LEU A 576 -25.96 -4.58 42.28
N GLY A 577 -26.95 -4.92 43.12
CA GLY A 577 -27.50 -4.01 44.13
C GLY A 577 -28.25 -2.80 43.55
N ILE A 578 -28.99 -2.99 42.46
CA ILE A 578 -29.81 -1.96 41.78
C ILE A 578 -31.13 -1.75 42.54
N ASN A 579 -31.04 -1.15 43.73
CA ASN A 579 -32.18 -0.87 44.60
C ASN A 579 -32.81 0.52 44.33
N SER A 580 -33.86 0.87 45.07
CA SER A 580 -34.53 2.18 44.95
C SER A 580 -33.59 3.35 45.22
N GLU A 581 -32.69 3.22 46.21
CA GLU A 581 -31.72 4.27 46.55
C GLU A 581 -30.77 4.56 45.37
N PHE A 582 -30.28 3.52 44.69
CA PHE A 582 -29.43 3.68 43.52
C PHE A 582 -30.18 4.35 42.36
N ARG A 583 -31.45 3.98 42.13
CA ARG A 583 -32.31 4.63 41.13
C ARG A 583 -32.55 6.11 41.46
N ASP A 584 -32.74 6.45 42.73
CA ASP A 584 -32.88 7.83 43.18
C ASP A 584 -31.60 8.65 42.95
N LYS A 585 -30.41 8.06 43.13
CA LYS A 585 -29.14 8.70 42.78
C LYS A 585 -29.08 9.04 41.28
N ILE A 586 -29.48 8.11 40.40
CA ILE A 586 -29.56 8.36 38.95
C ILE A 586 -30.59 9.45 38.63
N ASN A 587 -31.79 9.40 39.23
CA ASN A 587 -32.84 10.42 39.05
C ASN A 587 -32.42 11.80 39.55
N ASN A 588 -31.56 11.88 40.57
CA ASN A 588 -31.00 13.16 41.00
C ASN A 588 -29.97 13.70 40.01
N LEU A 589 -29.19 12.83 39.36
CA LEU A 589 -28.26 13.22 38.29
C LEU A 589 -29.00 13.66 37.02
N SER A 590 -30.12 13.02 36.66
CA SER A 590 -30.91 13.43 35.49
C SER A 590 -31.48 14.84 35.61
N ARG A 591 -31.72 15.34 36.83
CA ARG A 591 -32.10 16.73 37.08
C ARG A 591 -30.95 17.73 36.85
N ARG A 592 -29.70 17.26 36.86
CA ARG A 592 -28.49 18.09 36.75
C ARG A 592 -27.82 18.00 35.38
N HIS A 593 -28.05 16.91 34.64
CA HIS A 593 -27.42 16.64 33.35
C HIS A 593 -28.49 16.17 32.34
N GLU A 594 -28.73 16.97 31.30
CA GLU A 594 -29.77 16.68 30.29
C GLU A 594 -29.51 15.36 29.54
N ILE A 595 -28.24 15.01 29.30
CA ILE A 595 -27.90 13.74 28.68
C ILE A 595 -28.25 12.53 29.57
N VAL A 596 -28.09 12.65 30.88
CA VAL A 596 -28.48 11.59 31.83
C VAL A 596 -30.00 11.44 31.85
N LYS A 597 -30.75 12.54 31.79
CA LYS A 597 -32.21 12.51 31.63
C LYS A 597 -32.62 11.80 30.35
N THR A 598 -31.99 12.12 29.22
CA THR A 598 -32.22 11.44 27.94
C THR A 598 -31.96 9.93 28.06
N MET A 599 -30.87 9.53 28.72
CA MET A 599 -30.56 8.11 28.95
C MET A 599 -31.57 7.39 29.84
N VAL A 600 -32.12 8.08 30.85
CA VAL A 600 -33.19 7.53 31.70
C VAL A 600 -34.47 7.34 30.89
N GLU A 601 -34.87 8.36 30.13
CA GLU A 601 -36.09 8.33 29.30
C GLU A 601 -36.03 7.25 28.21
N ARG A 602 -34.84 7.04 27.62
CA ARG A 602 -34.59 5.97 26.64
C ARG A 602 -34.36 4.59 27.26
N GLY A 603 -34.31 4.47 28.59
CA GLY A 603 -34.03 3.21 29.26
C GLY A 603 -32.59 2.70 29.11
N THR A 604 -31.65 3.55 28.67
CA THR A 604 -30.26 3.19 28.38
C THR A 604 -29.53 2.57 29.58
N PHE A 605 -29.80 3.06 30.80
CA PHE A 605 -29.27 2.46 32.03
C PHE A 605 -29.83 1.06 32.27
N GLN A 606 -31.15 0.87 32.13
CA GLN A 606 -31.79 -0.43 32.30
C GLN A 606 -31.26 -1.46 31.29
N GLN A 607 -31.16 -1.05 30.02
CA GLN A 607 -30.61 -1.87 28.95
C GLN A 607 -29.18 -2.31 29.28
N SER A 608 -28.34 -1.36 29.74
CA SER A 608 -26.96 -1.64 30.15
C SER A 608 -26.91 -2.62 31.31
N PHE A 609 -27.71 -2.40 32.37
CA PHE A 609 -27.71 -3.27 33.55
C PHE A 609 -28.07 -4.72 33.24
N GLN A 610 -29.02 -4.95 32.33
CA GLN A 610 -29.38 -6.31 31.92
C GLN A 610 -28.29 -6.97 31.06
N LEU A 611 -27.49 -6.20 30.33
CA LEU A 611 -26.38 -6.71 29.53
C LEU A 611 -25.09 -6.93 30.34
N LEU A 612 -24.90 -6.19 31.43
CA LEU A 612 -23.70 -6.24 32.27
C LEU A 612 -23.26 -7.65 32.69
N PRO A 613 -24.17 -8.57 33.09
CA PRO A 613 -23.76 -9.94 33.42
C PRO A 613 -23.04 -10.65 32.28
N TYR A 614 -23.37 -10.38 31.01
CA TYR A 614 -22.71 -10.96 29.84
C TYR A 614 -21.52 -10.13 29.35
N ILE A 615 -21.55 -8.81 29.58
CA ILE A 615 -20.56 -7.85 29.07
C ILE A 615 -20.20 -6.87 30.20
N PRO A 616 -19.11 -7.10 30.93
CA PRO A 616 -18.85 -6.44 32.21
C PRO A 616 -18.48 -4.96 32.07
N ASN A 617 -18.09 -4.50 30.87
CA ASN A 617 -17.85 -3.09 30.59
C ASN A 617 -18.62 -2.65 29.33
N ILE A 618 -19.47 -1.64 29.48
CA ILE A 618 -20.25 -1.03 28.40
C ILE A 618 -19.94 0.45 28.36
N LEU A 619 -19.29 0.91 27.30
CA LEU A 619 -18.88 2.29 27.13
C LEU A 619 -19.76 2.96 26.06
N VAL A 620 -20.79 3.66 26.50
CA VAL A 620 -21.80 4.23 25.60
C VAL A 620 -21.31 5.57 25.04
N LYS A 621 -21.25 5.68 23.71
CA LYS A 621 -20.94 6.91 22.97
C LYS A 621 -22.18 7.81 22.92
N LEU A 622 -22.03 9.06 23.37
CA LEU A 622 -23.13 10.03 23.52
C LEU A 622 -23.01 11.21 22.53
N GLY A 623 -22.20 11.06 21.47
CA GLY A 623 -21.98 12.11 20.48
C GLY A 623 -21.27 13.33 21.08
N GLU A 624 -21.84 14.52 20.87
CA GLU A 624 -21.28 15.78 21.40
C GLU A 624 -21.29 15.88 22.94
N HIS A 625 -22.00 14.98 23.62
CA HIS A 625 -22.05 14.93 25.09
C HIS A 625 -20.94 14.06 25.71
N GLY A 626 -20.08 13.43 24.91
CA GLY A 626 -18.96 12.63 25.38
C GLY A 626 -19.30 11.14 25.54
N VAL A 627 -18.86 10.52 26.63
CA VAL A 627 -19.01 9.06 26.85
C VAL A 627 -19.37 8.72 28.29
N ILE A 628 -20.05 7.60 28.48
CA ILE A 628 -20.37 7.07 29.81
C ILE A 628 -19.99 5.59 29.90
N LEU A 629 -19.16 5.25 30.88
CA LEU A 629 -18.77 3.89 31.19
C LEU A 629 -19.70 3.35 32.26
N ILE A 630 -20.31 2.19 31.98
CA ILE A 630 -21.11 1.42 32.93
C ILE A 630 -20.42 0.06 33.05
N SER A 631 -19.99 -0.31 34.26
CA SER A 631 -19.15 -1.49 34.48
C SER A 631 -19.51 -2.26 35.75
N ILE A 632 -19.24 -3.57 35.76
CA ILE A 632 -19.21 -4.40 36.96
C ILE A 632 -17.83 -4.30 37.60
N ASN A 633 -17.77 -4.11 38.93
CA ASN A 633 -16.52 -4.12 39.68
C ASN A 633 -16.71 -4.82 41.04
N LYS A 634 -15.68 -5.54 41.51
CA LYS A 634 -15.62 -6.27 42.79
C LYS A 634 -15.10 -5.41 43.95
N SER A 635 -14.69 -4.17 43.68
CA SER A 635 -14.08 -3.25 44.64
C SER A 635 -14.76 -1.87 44.60
N ILE A 636 -16.11 -1.84 44.58
CA ILE A 636 -16.85 -0.56 44.39
C ILE A 636 -16.64 0.45 45.53
N GLU A 637 -16.29 0.02 46.74
CA GLU A 637 -15.97 0.91 47.87
C GLU A 637 -14.70 1.73 47.61
N ASP A 638 -13.71 1.16 46.92
CA ASP A 638 -12.43 1.81 46.68
C ASP A 638 -12.57 3.07 45.83
N PHE A 639 -13.63 3.15 45.01
CA PHE A 639 -13.94 4.34 44.21
C PHE A 639 -14.20 5.60 45.04
N LYS A 640 -14.61 5.46 46.31
CA LYS A 640 -14.77 6.60 47.22
C LYS A 640 -13.44 7.22 47.63
N SER A 641 -12.35 6.44 47.52
CA SER A 641 -11.01 6.82 47.96
C SER A 641 -10.12 7.31 46.81
N ILE A 642 -10.56 7.19 45.56
CA ILE A 642 -9.79 7.67 44.40
C ILE A 642 -9.77 9.19 44.39
N PRO A 643 -8.59 9.84 44.42
CA PRO A 643 -8.53 11.29 44.35
C PRO A 643 -9.00 11.81 42.98
N THR A 644 -9.97 12.71 42.99
CA THR A 644 -10.53 13.37 41.79
C THR A 644 -9.75 14.62 41.38
N THR A 645 -8.50 14.74 41.80
CA THR A 645 -7.63 15.89 41.50
C THR A 645 -7.05 15.84 40.08
N SER A 646 -7.16 14.70 39.40
CA SER A 646 -6.78 14.57 37.99
C SER A 646 -7.65 15.47 37.12
N LYS A 647 -7.01 16.18 36.18
CA LYS A 647 -7.72 16.98 35.16
C LYS A 647 -8.58 16.14 34.21
N TYR A 648 -8.39 14.82 34.21
CA TYR A 648 -9.13 13.86 33.38
C TYR A 648 -10.27 13.17 34.14
N ALA A 649 -10.46 13.48 35.43
CA ALA A 649 -11.48 12.85 36.26
C ALA A 649 -12.88 12.90 35.63
N PRO A 650 -13.70 11.86 35.82
CA PRO A 650 -15.08 11.86 35.32
C PRO A 650 -15.85 13.01 35.96
N THR A 651 -16.81 13.56 35.21
CA THR A 651 -17.75 14.57 35.69
C THR A 651 -18.50 14.09 36.92
N PHE A 652 -18.83 12.80 36.96
CA PHE A 652 -19.26 12.12 38.17
C PHE A 652 -18.88 10.63 38.13
N THR A 653 -18.67 10.05 39.30
CA THR A 653 -18.65 8.61 39.53
C THR A 653 -19.84 8.26 40.42
N LEU A 654 -20.58 7.21 40.07
CA LEU A 654 -21.68 6.70 40.85
C LEU A 654 -21.52 5.19 41.03
N THR A 655 -21.61 4.72 42.28
CA THR A 655 -21.55 3.29 42.62
C THR A 655 -22.87 2.80 43.20
N SER A 656 -23.19 1.53 42.94
CA SER A 656 -24.31 0.83 43.58
C SER A 656 -23.99 0.49 45.04
N THR A 657 -24.98 -0.08 45.74
CA THR A 657 -24.73 -0.68 47.06
C THR A 657 -23.99 -2.02 46.94
N GLY A 658 -24.24 -2.75 45.85
CA GLY A 658 -23.56 -4.03 45.58
C GLY A 658 -23.85 -5.12 46.61
N ARG A 659 -23.08 -6.20 46.54
CA ARG A 659 -23.12 -7.35 47.46
C ARG A 659 -21.73 -7.70 47.93
N GLU A 660 -21.56 -7.80 49.25
CA GLU A 660 -20.31 -8.23 49.88
C GLU A 660 -20.08 -9.73 49.71
N PHE A 661 -18.83 -10.11 49.50
CA PHE A 661 -18.38 -11.50 49.43
C PHE A 661 -16.90 -11.60 49.87
N THR A 662 -16.42 -12.83 50.06
CA THR A 662 -15.02 -13.09 50.43
C THR A 662 -14.35 -13.88 49.32
N GLU A 663 -13.18 -13.41 48.88
CA GLU A 663 -12.33 -14.04 47.86
C GLU A 663 -10.88 -13.92 48.34
N ASP A 664 -10.11 -15.01 48.34
CA ASP A 664 -8.72 -15.05 48.80
C ASP A 664 -8.44 -14.48 50.22
N ASN A 665 -9.43 -14.57 51.11
CA ASN A 665 -9.47 -13.99 52.48
C ASN A 665 -9.64 -12.46 52.55
N ASP A 666 -9.85 -11.79 51.42
CA ASP A 666 -10.20 -10.37 51.39
C ASP A 666 -11.71 -10.17 51.25
N GLN A 667 -12.24 -9.19 51.98
CA GLN A 667 -13.63 -8.73 51.85
C GLN A 667 -13.74 -7.85 50.60
N LYS A 668 -14.58 -8.27 49.65
CA LYS A 668 -14.82 -7.59 48.38
C LYS A 668 -16.30 -7.23 48.26
N GLN A 669 -16.62 -6.25 47.40
CA GLN A 669 -18.00 -5.82 47.16
C GLN A 669 -18.29 -5.69 45.65
N LEU A 670 -19.08 -6.63 45.15
CA LEU A 670 -19.50 -6.68 43.75
C LEU A 670 -20.64 -5.70 43.49
N GLY A 671 -20.50 -4.83 42.51
CA GLY A 671 -21.58 -3.92 42.11
C GLY A 671 -21.32 -3.21 40.79
N ILE A 672 -22.06 -2.14 40.56
CA ILE A 672 -21.98 -1.30 39.36
C ILE A 672 -21.22 -0.03 39.66
N VAL A 673 -20.38 0.36 38.70
CA VAL A 673 -19.74 1.67 38.65
C VAL A 673 -20.15 2.37 37.36
N ILE A 674 -20.65 3.59 37.49
CA ILE A 674 -21.00 4.49 36.39
C ILE A 674 -20.09 5.70 36.43
N GLN A 675 -19.33 5.93 35.36
CA GLN A 675 -18.45 7.09 35.21
C GLN A 675 -18.81 7.84 33.93
N TYR A 676 -19.21 9.11 34.08
CA TYR A 676 -19.54 9.98 32.94
C TYR A 676 -18.39 10.94 32.66
N PHE A 677 -17.96 10.98 31.40
CA PHE A 677 -16.91 11.85 30.90
C PHE A 677 -17.52 12.77 29.83
N THR A 678 -17.61 14.05 30.15
CA THR A 678 -17.97 15.07 29.15
C THR A 678 -16.94 15.11 28.03
N ILE A 679 -17.37 15.68 26.89
CA ILE A 679 -16.46 15.96 25.79
C ILE A 679 -15.27 16.83 26.27
N PRO A 680 -14.04 16.60 25.77
CA PRO A 680 -12.90 17.46 26.05
C PRO A 680 -13.16 18.91 25.65
N LYS A 681 -12.59 19.86 26.40
CA LYS A 681 -12.73 21.30 26.09
C LYS A 681 -12.21 21.63 24.70
N GLU A 682 -11.16 20.96 24.26
CA GLU A 682 -10.56 21.12 22.93
C GLU A 682 -11.49 20.65 21.79
N ASN A 683 -12.50 19.85 22.12
CA ASN A 683 -13.53 19.38 21.21
C ASN A 683 -14.86 20.13 21.36
N GLU A 684 -14.90 21.20 22.15
CA GLU A 684 -16.05 22.10 22.17
C GLU A 684 -16.07 22.94 20.88
N HIS A 685 -17.25 23.11 20.28
CA HIS A 685 -17.47 23.97 19.11
C HIS A 685 -16.61 23.61 17.87
N LEU A 686 -16.37 22.32 17.64
CA LEU A 686 -15.66 21.85 16.46
C LEU A 686 -16.38 22.25 15.15
N LYS A 687 -15.59 22.67 14.17
CA LYS A 687 -16.07 22.78 12.79
C LYS A 687 -16.04 21.39 12.15
N ILE A 688 -17.17 20.69 12.21
CA ILE A 688 -17.31 19.35 11.63
C ILE A 688 -17.12 19.42 10.11
N VAL A 689 -16.18 18.63 9.62
CA VAL A 689 -15.86 18.46 8.19
C VAL A 689 -16.32 17.09 7.71
N ASN A 690 -16.20 16.07 8.55
CA ASN A 690 -16.58 14.70 8.26
C ASN A 690 -17.22 14.06 9.51
N VAL A 691 -18.23 13.21 9.36
CA VAL A 691 -18.89 12.50 10.47
C VAL A 691 -18.52 11.01 10.54
N THR A 692 -17.73 10.53 9.58
CA THR A 692 -17.27 9.14 9.52
C THR A 692 -16.00 8.95 10.35
N GLY A 693 -15.81 7.75 10.90
CA GLY A 693 -14.58 7.38 11.60
C GLY A 693 -14.42 7.93 13.02
N ALA A 694 -15.32 8.78 13.52
CA ALA A 694 -15.21 9.30 14.89
C ALA A 694 -15.25 8.20 15.97
N GLY A 695 -16.19 7.24 15.83
CA GLY A 695 -16.25 6.06 16.71
C GLY A 695 -15.03 5.14 16.54
N ASP A 696 -14.62 4.90 15.30
CA ASP A 696 -13.45 4.07 14.97
C ASP A 696 -12.17 4.67 15.57
N SER A 697 -12.02 6.00 15.51
CA SER A 697 -10.94 6.77 16.12
C SER A 697 -10.94 6.67 17.64
N PHE A 698 -12.12 6.75 18.25
CA PHE A 698 -12.29 6.58 19.68
C PHE A 698 -11.74 5.22 20.12
N ILE A 699 -12.26 4.13 19.56
CA ILE A 699 -11.93 2.78 20.02
C ILE A 699 -10.52 2.36 19.60
N GLY A 700 -10.04 2.77 18.42
CA GLY A 700 -8.68 2.48 17.96
C GLY A 700 -7.64 3.12 18.89
N TYR A 701 -7.83 4.40 19.23
CA TYR A 701 -6.95 5.09 20.18
C TYR A 701 -7.04 4.43 21.57
N LEU A 702 -8.25 4.20 22.07
CA LEU A 702 -8.47 3.61 23.39
C LEU A 702 -7.80 2.24 23.52
N SER A 703 -7.98 1.38 22.53
CA SER A 703 -7.37 0.04 22.47
C SER A 703 -5.85 0.11 22.53
N SER A 704 -5.24 1.03 21.76
CA SER A 704 -3.79 1.26 21.82
C SER A 704 -3.30 1.73 23.20
N SER A 705 -4.17 2.36 24.01
CA SER A 705 -3.82 2.84 25.37
C SER A 705 -3.91 1.74 26.43
N MET A 706 -4.77 0.75 26.23
CA MET A 706 -4.95 -0.38 27.14
C MET A 706 -3.79 -1.39 27.10
N ILE A 707 -3.03 -1.45 25.99
CA ILE A 707 -1.88 -2.38 25.88
C ILE A 707 -0.67 -1.90 26.66
N THR A 708 -0.40 -0.59 26.64
CA THR A 708 0.80 0.00 27.27
C THR A 708 0.52 0.54 28.68
N GLY A 709 -0.75 0.72 29.03
CA GLY A 709 -1.18 1.23 30.32
C GLY A 709 -1.57 0.11 31.29
N GLU A 710 -2.01 0.52 32.47
CA GLU A 710 -2.61 -0.39 33.45
C GLU A 710 -3.91 -0.99 32.91
N ASP A 711 -4.13 -2.28 33.21
CA ASP A 711 -5.30 -3.02 32.73
C ASP A 711 -6.56 -2.61 33.48
N TRP A 712 -7.25 -1.58 33.02
CA TRP A 712 -8.48 -1.12 33.67
C TRP A 712 -9.74 -1.90 33.26
N LEU A 713 -9.66 -2.88 32.34
CA LEU A 713 -10.78 -3.79 32.06
C LEU A 713 -10.96 -4.86 33.15
N ALA A 714 -9.99 -4.97 34.07
CA ALA A 714 -10.09 -5.81 35.24
C ALA A 714 -11.28 -5.38 36.12
N SER A 715 -11.94 -6.36 36.76
CA SER A 715 -13.05 -6.11 37.65
C SER A 715 -12.64 -5.58 39.03
N GLU A 716 -11.38 -5.19 39.23
CA GLU A 716 -10.82 -4.78 40.51
C GLU A 716 -9.87 -3.60 40.30
N ILE A 717 -9.83 -2.70 41.30
CA ILE A 717 -8.84 -1.61 41.34
C ILE A 717 -7.58 -2.17 42.01
N ALA A 718 -6.53 -2.39 41.23
CA ALA A 718 -5.22 -2.78 41.74
C ALA A 718 -4.50 -1.59 42.40
N ASN A 719 -4.63 -0.39 41.83
CA ASN A 719 -4.02 0.85 42.33
C ASN A 719 -4.74 2.09 41.76
N VAL A 720 -4.44 3.27 42.30
CA VAL A 720 -5.07 4.54 41.88
C VAL A 720 -4.63 4.92 40.46
N GLU A 721 -3.40 4.59 40.09
CA GLU A 721 -2.81 4.85 38.79
C GLU A 721 -3.59 4.18 37.64
N GLN A 722 -4.15 2.99 37.88
CA GLN A 722 -5.02 2.28 36.94
C GLN A 722 -6.27 3.08 36.58
N GLU A 723 -6.93 3.69 37.58
CA GLU A 723 -8.12 4.52 37.35
C GLU A 723 -7.75 5.84 36.67
N TRP A 724 -6.63 6.46 37.04
CA TRP A 724 -6.16 7.66 36.36
C TRP A 724 -5.77 7.40 34.90
N ALA A 725 -5.14 6.25 34.62
CA ALA A 725 -4.83 5.82 33.26
C ALA A 725 -6.10 5.59 32.43
N LYS A 726 -7.15 5.00 33.02
CA LYS A 726 -8.47 4.89 32.39
C LYS A 726 -9.05 6.25 32.03
N TRP A 727 -9.07 7.18 32.99
CA TRP A 727 -9.62 8.52 32.79
C TRP A 727 -8.90 9.28 31.68
N GLU A 728 -7.57 9.24 31.70
CA GLU A 728 -6.74 9.85 30.67
C GLU A 728 -6.96 9.18 29.29
N GLY A 729 -7.02 7.85 29.24
CA GLY A 729 -7.27 7.10 28.02
C GLY A 729 -8.62 7.46 27.39
N LEU A 730 -9.68 7.54 28.19
CA LEU A 730 -11.01 7.96 27.72
C LEU A 730 -11.03 9.41 27.25
N TYR A 731 -10.40 10.34 27.98
CA TYR A 731 -10.28 11.73 27.56
C TYR A 731 -9.58 11.87 26.21
N LYS A 732 -8.42 11.23 26.06
CA LYS A 732 -7.62 11.26 24.83
C LYS A 732 -8.30 10.57 23.65
N SER A 733 -9.08 9.51 23.89
CA SER A 733 -9.88 8.85 22.86
C SER A 733 -10.99 9.76 22.33
N GLN A 734 -11.61 10.57 23.20
CA GLN A 734 -12.55 11.60 22.77
C GLN A 734 -11.82 12.67 21.91
N LEU A 735 -10.63 13.12 22.30
CA LEU A 735 -9.81 14.04 21.47
C LEU A 735 -9.55 13.46 20.07
N ALA A 736 -9.17 12.19 19.98
CA ALA A 736 -8.94 11.51 18.70
C ALA A 736 -10.18 11.52 17.79
N SER A 737 -11.37 11.36 18.40
CA SER A 737 -12.66 11.45 17.70
C SER A 737 -12.87 12.85 17.13
N GLY A 738 -12.67 13.90 17.95
CA GLY A 738 -12.81 15.29 17.54
C GLY A 738 -11.85 15.71 16.43
N MET A 739 -10.59 15.27 16.50
CA MET A 739 -9.61 15.50 15.44
C MET A 739 -10.03 14.88 14.10
N SER A 740 -10.69 13.72 14.15
CA SER A 740 -11.22 13.04 12.95
C SER A 740 -12.45 13.74 12.39
N LEU A 741 -13.34 14.25 13.26
CA LEU A 741 -14.49 15.05 12.84
C LEU A 741 -14.08 16.34 12.10
N CYS A 742 -12.95 16.93 12.47
CA CYS A 742 -12.38 18.12 11.81
C CYS A 742 -11.54 17.82 10.56
N SER A 743 -11.37 16.55 10.21
CA SER A 743 -10.51 16.11 9.10
C SER A 743 -11.34 15.84 7.85
N SER A 744 -10.73 16.01 6.67
CA SER A 744 -11.30 15.53 5.40
C SER A 744 -11.17 14.01 5.23
N ARG A 745 -10.31 13.35 6.02
CA ARG A 745 -10.16 11.89 6.08
C ARG A 745 -10.99 11.32 7.22
N ALA A 746 -11.46 10.07 7.10
CA ALA A 746 -12.19 9.37 8.17
C ALA A 746 -11.38 9.30 9.48
N ILE A 747 -10.06 9.11 9.39
CA ILE A 747 -9.15 9.09 10.54
C ILE A 747 -8.10 10.18 10.38
N SER A 748 -7.96 11.04 11.39
CA SER A 748 -7.02 12.15 11.36
C SER A 748 -5.61 11.74 11.74
N GLN A 749 -4.61 12.12 10.94
CA GLN A 749 -3.20 11.94 11.28
C GLN A 749 -2.77 12.76 12.51
N GLU A 750 -3.52 13.80 12.85
CA GLU A 750 -3.26 14.65 14.02
C GLU A 750 -3.40 13.87 15.34
N ILE A 751 -4.08 12.71 15.33
CA ILE A 751 -4.16 11.79 16.47
C ILE A 751 -2.76 11.44 17.02
N LYS A 752 -1.73 11.40 16.15
CA LYS A 752 -0.33 11.15 16.54
C LYS A 752 0.24 12.18 17.51
N LYS A 753 -0.36 13.38 17.57
CA LYS A 753 0.08 14.50 18.41
C LYS A 753 -0.57 14.48 19.79
N ILE A 754 -1.49 13.56 20.05
CA ILE A 754 -2.09 13.39 21.38
C ILE A 754 -1.00 12.79 22.28
N THR A 755 -0.43 13.64 23.14
CA THR A 755 0.61 13.29 24.13
C THR A 755 -0.02 12.90 25.45
#